data_AF-A0A5E6XRT9-F1
#
_entry.id   AF-A0A5E6XRT9-F1
#
_cell.length_a   1.000
_cell.length_b   1.000
_cell.length_c   1.000
_cell.angle_alpha   90.00
_cell.angle_beta   90.00
_cell.angle_gamma   90.00
#
_symmetry.space_group_name_H-M   'P 1'
#
loop_
_entity.id
_entity.type
_entity.pdbx_description
1 polymer ?
#
loop_
_entity_poly.entity_id
_entity_poly.type
_entity_poly.pdbx_seq_one_letter_code
_entity_poly.pdbx_strand_id
1 'polypeptide(L)'
;MTDLPVAKTRPASNWSAIWVLPLIALIIGGWLGWRAYSETGIEIQIRFESGEGIQANKTEVMYKGMSVGKVKALKLDDEGNSKGVIATVEMNKDVEQYLKTSTRFWLVKPSVTLAGITGLETLVSGNYVAISPGEGEPVRKFKALAEEPPLSDAKPGLHLTIKADRLGSLDRGSPVFYKQIKVGQIKSYVLSEDQSTVELKVFIEPTYAKLVRKHTRFWNASGISIDANLSGVKVRIESLASIVAGGIAFATPENRKDSPPTDPSLPFRLYEDFDAAAAGIRVKVKLSDFEGLQAGRTPVMYKGIQVGNMKALKVDPDLNSATAELTLDPLAEDYLVDGTQFWVVKPSISLAGITGLEALVKGNYIAVRPGDKGAAPKREFEARPKAPPLDLRSPGLHLVLFTDVLGSIDVGSPILYKQVKVGSVQSYQFSKTKKQLVIGVHIDKEYENLVNASTRFWNVSGITLTGGLTGGIQVKSESLQTLMAGGIAFETPQAKAPLQKRIPRFRLFANHDEANQKGAVVTIKVDRADGLRSGTPVRFKGLDVGKIESVDLTDDLQSVILTARITEVPERIARVGSQFWVVKPELGLIKTANLETLVTGQYIEVQPAAKNLGPQKNFVALASAPEVTKQEAGLSLVLSAARRGSLKPGVPVTYREITVGKVTGYELGQTADRVLVHILIEPKYAPLVRSGSRFWNTSGVGFDIGLFNGLTVRTESLETAIQGGIAFATPDGERMGNPARAEQTFPLFDKFEDEWLTWAPKISLGK
;
A
#
# COMPACT_ATOMS: atom_id res chain seq x y z
N MET A 1 40.98 -110.79 101.39
CA MET A 1 41.64 -110.53 100.10
C MET A 1 40.99 -109.30 99.48
N THR A 2 41.80 -108.40 98.92
CA THR A 2 41.51 -107.46 97.79
C THR A 2 40.38 -106.43 97.99
N ASP A 3 40.50 -105.12 97.72
CA ASP A 3 41.42 -104.37 96.87
C ASP A 3 41.51 -102.91 97.34
N LEU A 4 42.70 -102.33 97.20
CA LEU A 4 42.97 -100.90 97.35
C LEU A 4 42.53 -100.13 96.09
N PRO A 5 41.84 -98.99 96.21
CA PRO A 5 41.79 -98.02 95.14
C PRO A 5 42.92 -96.99 95.30
N VAL A 6 43.88 -97.01 94.38
CA VAL A 6 44.89 -95.96 94.23
C VAL A 6 44.20 -94.69 93.74
N ALA A 7 44.34 -93.59 94.49
CA ALA A 7 43.79 -92.29 94.12
C ALA A 7 44.49 -91.73 92.86
N LYS A 8 43.72 -91.44 91.81
CA LYS A 8 44.19 -90.70 90.63
C LYS A 8 44.41 -89.23 90.99
N THR A 9 45.66 -88.80 91.09
CA THR A 9 46.00 -87.37 91.13
C THR A 9 45.87 -86.78 89.72
N ARG A 10 44.93 -85.86 89.53
CA ARG A 10 44.98 -84.92 88.41
C ARG A 10 45.97 -83.82 88.78
N PRO A 11 46.89 -83.40 87.90
CA PRO A 11 47.69 -82.21 88.17
C PRO A 11 46.71 -81.04 88.32
N ALA A 12 46.77 -80.36 89.48
CA ALA A 12 46.02 -79.15 89.70
C ALA A 12 46.48 -78.11 88.68
N SER A 13 45.55 -77.58 87.90
CA SER A 13 45.82 -76.43 87.04
C SER A 13 46.34 -75.29 87.91
N ASN A 14 47.52 -74.76 87.59
CA ASN A 14 48.18 -73.68 88.33
C ASN A 14 47.49 -72.31 88.21
N TRP A 15 46.21 -72.28 87.82
CA TRP A 15 45.38 -71.07 87.84
C TRP A 15 44.45 -71.10 89.04
N SER A 16 44.90 -70.45 90.11
CA SER A 16 44.08 -70.20 91.29
C SER A 16 42.83 -69.41 90.91
N ALA A 17 41.65 -69.91 91.28
CA ALA A 17 40.35 -69.24 91.08
C ALA A 17 40.29 -67.82 91.67
N ILE A 18 41.23 -67.46 92.56
CA ILE A 18 41.39 -66.11 93.12
C ILE A 18 41.77 -65.06 92.06
N TRP A 19 42.38 -65.44 90.93
CA TRP A 19 42.71 -64.52 89.83
C TRP A 19 41.54 -64.24 88.86
N VAL A 20 40.44 -64.99 88.97
CA VAL A 20 39.27 -64.79 88.10
C VAL A 20 38.54 -63.49 88.45
N LEU A 21 38.44 -63.16 89.74
CA LEU A 21 37.77 -61.93 90.20
C LEU A 21 38.46 -60.64 89.72
N PRO A 22 39.80 -60.45 89.87
CA PRO A 22 40.48 -59.27 89.33
C PRO A 22 40.48 -59.22 87.80
N LEU A 23 40.48 -60.36 87.10
CA LEU A 23 40.35 -60.39 85.63
C LEU A 23 38.96 -59.91 85.18
N ILE A 24 37.89 -60.35 85.85
CA ILE A 24 36.53 -59.88 85.59
C ILE A 24 36.41 -58.38 85.90
N ALA A 25 36.97 -57.91 87.03
CA ALA A 25 36.98 -56.49 87.36
C ALA A 25 37.75 -55.65 86.33
N LEU A 26 38.86 -56.18 85.78
CA LEU A 26 39.62 -55.53 84.71
C LEU A 26 38.86 -55.51 83.39
N ILE A 27 38.10 -56.56 83.06
CA ILE A 27 37.22 -56.59 81.88
C ILE A 27 36.07 -55.60 82.03
N ILE A 28 35.40 -55.56 83.19
CA ILE A 28 34.32 -54.60 83.46
C ILE A 28 34.86 -53.17 83.49
N GLY A 29 36.02 -52.94 84.13
CA GLY A 29 36.69 -51.64 84.14
C GLY A 29 37.14 -51.20 82.76
N GLY A 30 37.68 -52.12 81.95
CA GLY A 30 38.01 -51.89 80.55
C GLY A 30 36.79 -51.60 79.69
N TRP A 31 35.68 -52.32 79.92
CA TRP A 31 34.41 -52.09 79.21
C TRP A 31 33.75 -50.77 79.60
N LEU A 32 33.73 -50.42 80.90
CA LEU A 32 33.23 -49.13 81.38
C LEU A 32 34.11 -47.97 80.91
N GLY A 33 35.43 -48.15 80.90
CA GLY A 33 36.37 -47.17 80.36
C GLY A 33 36.18 -46.98 78.86
N TRP A 34 36.03 -48.06 78.10
CA TRP A 34 35.73 -48.00 76.67
C TRP A 34 34.36 -47.36 76.42
N ARG A 35 33.35 -47.70 77.23
CA ARG A 35 32.00 -47.13 77.14
C ARG A 35 32.02 -45.63 77.42
N ALA A 36 32.66 -45.19 78.51
CA ALA A 36 32.82 -43.78 78.85
C ALA A 36 33.59 -43.01 77.75
N TYR A 37 34.67 -43.58 77.21
CA TYR A 37 35.39 -42.99 76.08
C TYR A 37 34.55 -42.96 74.79
N SER A 38 33.73 -43.99 74.56
CA SER A 38 32.88 -44.09 73.38
C SER A 38 31.67 -43.14 73.45
N GLU A 39 31.13 -42.86 74.64
CA GLU A 39 29.92 -42.04 74.86
C GLU A 39 30.22 -40.55 75.12
N THR A 40 31.48 -40.15 75.31
CA THR A 40 31.85 -38.73 75.51
C THR A 40 31.67 -37.93 74.21
N GLY A 41 30.97 -36.79 74.29
CA GLY A 41 30.79 -35.87 73.16
C GLY A 41 32.09 -35.20 72.72
N ILE A 42 32.04 -34.53 71.57
CA ILE A 42 33.20 -33.87 70.97
C ILE A 42 33.15 -32.39 71.29
N GLU A 43 34.16 -31.90 71.99
CA GLU A 43 34.27 -30.47 72.27
C GLU A 43 34.81 -29.69 71.06
N ILE A 44 34.08 -28.65 70.69
CA ILE A 44 34.48 -27.65 69.70
C ILE A 44 34.41 -26.24 70.28
N GLN A 45 35.16 -25.32 69.68
CA GLN A 45 35.13 -23.89 70.02
C GLN A 45 34.54 -23.12 68.84
N ILE A 46 33.48 -22.35 69.08
CA ILE A 46 32.87 -21.48 68.07
C ILE A 46 33.02 -20.04 68.53
N ARG A 47 33.69 -19.21 67.73
CA ARG A 47 33.83 -17.77 67.96
C ARG A 47 32.64 -17.02 67.38
N PHE A 48 31.91 -16.29 68.22
CA PHE A 48 30.85 -15.37 67.87
C PHE A 48 31.30 -13.91 68.03
N GLU A 49 30.68 -13.00 67.29
CA GLU A 49 30.91 -11.55 67.44
C GLU A 49 30.32 -10.99 68.73
N SER A 50 29.18 -11.54 69.19
CA SER A 50 28.52 -11.20 70.46
C SER A 50 28.04 -12.48 71.15
N GLY A 51 28.08 -12.48 72.48
CA GLY A 51 27.49 -13.55 73.32
C GLY A 51 26.00 -13.35 73.61
N GLU A 52 25.39 -12.27 73.10
CA GLU A 52 23.99 -11.94 73.32
C GLU A 52 23.07 -13.09 72.90
N GLY A 53 22.24 -13.54 73.83
CA GLY A 53 21.28 -14.61 73.57
C GLY A 53 21.85 -16.03 73.55
N ILE A 54 23.15 -16.22 73.82
CA ILE A 54 23.77 -17.54 74.00
C ILE A 54 23.92 -17.82 75.50
N GLN A 55 23.45 -18.98 75.97
CA GLN A 55 23.49 -19.37 77.37
C GLN A 55 24.13 -20.74 77.56
N ALA A 56 25.12 -20.80 78.45
CA ALA A 56 25.75 -22.05 78.87
C ALA A 56 24.70 -23.03 79.42
N ASN A 57 24.79 -24.30 79.01
CA ASN A 57 23.87 -25.38 79.35
C ASN A 57 22.40 -25.18 78.95
N LYS A 58 22.09 -24.20 78.10
CA LYS A 58 20.73 -23.96 77.59
C LYS A 58 20.67 -23.84 76.07
N THR A 59 21.62 -23.16 75.44
CA THR A 59 21.67 -23.02 73.99
C THR A 59 22.11 -24.34 73.35
N GLU A 60 21.27 -24.87 72.48
CA GLU A 60 21.54 -26.10 71.73
C GLU A 60 22.07 -25.80 70.33
N VAL A 61 22.79 -26.75 69.76
CA VAL A 61 23.18 -26.74 68.34
C VAL A 61 22.20 -27.61 67.57
N MET A 62 21.54 -27.03 66.58
CA MET A 62 20.49 -27.68 65.81
C MET A 62 20.89 -27.89 64.36
N TYR A 63 20.71 -29.12 63.86
CA TYR A 63 20.83 -29.46 62.45
C TYR A 63 19.49 -29.95 61.92
N LYS A 64 18.91 -29.26 60.93
CA LYS A 64 17.60 -29.61 60.33
C LYS A 64 16.50 -29.86 61.39
N GLY A 65 16.50 -29.10 62.48
CA GLY A 65 15.53 -29.21 63.57
C GLY A 65 15.84 -30.28 64.63
N MET A 66 16.97 -31.01 64.52
CA MET A 66 17.42 -31.99 65.52
C MET A 66 18.57 -31.43 66.35
N SER A 67 18.54 -31.67 67.65
CA SER A 67 19.61 -31.27 68.57
C SER A 67 20.83 -32.19 68.41
N VAL A 68 21.96 -31.60 68.02
CA VAL A 68 23.22 -32.30 67.71
C VAL A 68 24.39 -31.86 68.60
N GLY A 69 24.14 -30.95 69.53
CA GLY A 69 25.15 -30.47 70.48
C GLY A 69 24.59 -29.43 71.43
N LYS A 70 25.40 -29.01 72.40
CA LYS A 70 25.00 -28.07 73.45
C LYS A 70 26.14 -27.19 73.90
N VAL A 71 25.87 -25.90 74.08
CA VAL A 71 26.86 -24.94 74.60
C VAL A 71 27.13 -25.25 76.07
N LYS A 72 28.38 -25.48 76.44
CA LYS A 72 28.82 -25.78 77.82
C LYS A 72 29.34 -24.56 78.55
N ALA A 73 30.11 -23.73 77.86
CA ALA A 73 30.76 -22.56 78.46
C ALA A 73 30.88 -21.43 77.44
N LEU A 74 30.94 -20.20 77.96
CA LEU A 74 31.20 -18.98 77.20
C LEU A 74 32.38 -18.27 77.84
N LYS A 75 33.36 -17.87 77.04
CA LYS A 75 34.52 -17.08 77.48
C LYS A 75 34.67 -15.87 76.57
N LEU A 76 35.14 -14.76 77.14
CA LEU A 76 35.54 -13.61 76.34
C LEU A 76 36.79 -13.97 75.54
N ASP A 77 36.84 -13.55 74.28
CA ASP A 77 38.01 -13.73 73.43
C ASP A 77 39.01 -12.60 73.69
N ASP A 78 40.01 -12.87 74.51
CA ASP A 78 41.03 -11.89 74.94
C ASP A 78 42.26 -11.84 74.00
N GLU A 79 42.30 -12.66 72.94
CA GLU A 79 43.49 -12.86 72.09
C GLU A 79 43.48 -12.03 70.78
N GLY A 80 42.56 -11.09 70.57
CA GLY A 80 42.51 -10.29 69.33
C GLY A 80 41.95 -8.86 69.43
N ASN A 81 42.20 -8.03 68.39
CA ASN A 81 41.78 -6.61 68.31
C ASN A 81 40.26 -6.34 68.37
N SER A 82 39.42 -7.38 68.28
CA SER A 82 37.96 -7.28 68.36
C SER A 82 37.45 -8.20 69.47
N LYS A 83 36.85 -7.62 70.52
CA LYS A 83 36.29 -8.35 71.67
C LYS A 83 35.10 -9.22 71.22
N GLY A 84 35.34 -10.52 71.01
CA GLY A 84 34.31 -11.51 70.67
C GLY A 84 34.04 -12.47 71.83
N VAL A 85 33.20 -13.48 71.60
CA VAL A 85 32.89 -14.52 72.60
C VAL A 85 33.16 -15.91 72.02
N ILE A 86 33.95 -16.71 72.73
CA ILE A 86 34.22 -18.11 72.40
C ILE A 86 33.22 -18.98 73.16
N ALA A 87 32.33 -19.67 72.43
CA ALA A 87 31.46 -20.69 72.97
C ALA A 87 32.13 -22.06 72.87
N THR A 88 32.35 -22.71 74.02
CA THR A 88 32.71 -24.13 74.05
C THR A 88 31.44 -24.95 73.94
N VAL A 89 31.36 -25.81 72.93
CA VAL A 89 30.18 -26.60 72.59
C VAL A 89 30.54 -28.08 72.63
N GLU A 90 29.75 -28.88 73.36
CA GLU A 90 29.82 -30.33 73.29
C GLU A 90 28.88 -30.81 72.17
N MET A 91 29.45 -31.38 71.11
CA MET A 91 28.73 -31.97 69.99
C MET A 91 28.54 -33.47 70.21
N ASN A 92 27.46 -34.04 69.69
CA ASN A 92 27.28 -35.50 69.72
C ASN A 92 28.34 -36.19 68.85
N LYS A 93 28.74 -37.40 69.22
CA LYS A 93 29.85 -38.11 68.55
C LYS A 93 29.53 -38.53 67.11
N ASP A 94 28.26 -38.78 66.81
CA ASP A 94 27.75 -39.14 65.48
C ASP A 94 27.90 -38.02 64.44
N VAL A 95 28.11 -36.77 64.88
CA VAL A 95 28.32 -35.63 63.98
C VAL A 95 29.79 -35.26 63.74
N GLU A 96 30.76 -36.01 64.28
CA GLU A 96 32.21 -35.75 64.10
C GLU A 96 32.60 -35.60 62.62
N GLN A 97 32.09 -36.50 61.79
CA GLN A 97 32.34 -36.53 60.35
C GLN A 97 31.85 -35.28 59.60
N TYR A 98 30.96 -34.50 60.22
CA TYR A 98 30.42 -33.25 59.67
C TYR A 98 31.14 -32.01 60.19
N LEU A 99 32.07 -32.14 61.15
CA LEU A 99 32.87 -31.05 61.72
C LEU A 99 34.14 -30.81 60.89
N LYS A 100 33.96 -30.27 59.69
CA LYS A 100 35.02 -30.02 58.70
C LYS A 100 35.31 -28.53 58.49
N THR A 101 36.43 -28.18 57.88
CA THR A 101 36.85 -26.78 57.63
C THR A 101 35.75 -25.87 57.06
N SER A 102 34.91 -26.36 56.13
CA SER A 102 33.83 -25.56 55.52
C SER A 102 32.49 -25.63 56.26
N THR A 103 32.47 -26.15 57.49
CA THR A 103 31.26 -26.24 58.31
C THR A 103 30.92 -24.88 58.88
N ARG A 104 29.68 -24.47 58.68
CA ARG A 104 29.21 -23.12 59.02
C ARG A 104 28.28 -23.18 60.21
N PHE A 105 28.46 -22.25 61.13
CA PHE A 105 27.62 -22.07 62.32
C PHE A 105 27.07 -20.65 62.34
N TRP A 106 25.83 -20.45 62.77
CA TRP A 106 25.26 -19.12 62.99
C TRP A 106 24.23 -19.17 64.13
N LEU A 107 24.01 -18.03 64.79
CA LEU A 107 23.01 -17.93 65.84
C LEU A 107 21.64 -17.63 65.22
N VAL A 108 20.63 -18.45 65.54
CA VAL A 108 19.25 -18.20 65.17
C VAL A 108 18.54 -17.51 66.32
N LYS A 109 18.01 -16.31 66.05
CA LYS A 109 17.27 -15.45 66.98
C LYS A 109 15.89 -15.13 66.40
N PRO A 110 14.87 -14.85 67.23
CA PRO A 110 13.56 -14.46 66.73
C PRO A 110 13.69 -13.15 65.94
N SER A 111 13.11 -13.09 64.76
CA SER A 111 13.09 -11.89 63.93
C SER A 111 11.66 -11.47 63.64
N VAL A 112 11.39 -10.18 63.85
CA VAL A 112 10.11 -9.56 63.54
C VAL A 112 10.29 -8.73 62.28
N THR A 113 9.68 -9.18 61.20
CA THR A 113 9.60 -8.42 59.95
C THR A 113 8.15 -8.00 59.71
N LEU A 114 7.96 -6.98 58.89
CA LEU A 114 6.64 -6.61 58.35
C LEU A 114 5.97 -7.79 57.61
N ALA A 115 6.76 -8.73 57.08
CA ALA A 115 6.31 -9.93 56.37
C ALA A 115 5.86 -11.11 57.26
N GLY A 116 6.11 -11.02 58.56
CA GLY A 116 5.79 -12.08 59.52
C GLY A 116 6.89 -12.27 60.56
N ILE A 117 6.60 -13.15 61.52
CA ILE A 117 7.51 -13.49 62.61
C ILE A 117 8.20 -14.80 62.24
N THR A 118 9.53 -14.79 62.11
CA THR A 118 10.33 -16.01 61.92
C THR A 118 11.04 -16.37 63.22
N GLY A 119 11.27 -17.66 63.45
CA GLY A 119 11.87 -18.13 64.69
C GLY A 119 10.92 -18.08 65.89
N LEU A 120 9.60 -18.17 65.71
CA LEU A 120 8.63 -18.22 66.81
C LEU A 120 8.92 -19.38 67.78
N GLU A 121 9.49 -20.46 67.29
CA GLU A 121 9.99 -21.58 68.09
C GLU A 121 10.98 -21.12 69.17
N THR A 122 11.81 -20.12 68.87
CA THR A 122 12.79 -19.56 69.80
C THR A 122 12.17 -18.72 70.92
N LEU A 123 10.91 -18.28 70.79
CA LEU A 123 10.19 -17.66 71.90
C LEU A 123 9.91 -18.66 73.03
N VAL A 124 9.78 -19.95 72.70
CA VAL A 124 9.51 -21.02 73.67
C VAL A 124 10.79 -21.76 74.05
N SER A 125 11.66 -22.10 73.09
CA SER A 125 12.88 -22.88 73.31
C SER A 125 14.14 -22.05 73.59
N GLY A 126 14.11 -20.74 73.33
CA GLY A 126 15.28 -19.85 73.35
C GLY A 126 16.08 -19.88 72.04
N ASN A 127 17.07 -18.98 71.92
CA ASN A 127 17.96 -18.95 70.76
C ASN A 127 18.80 -20.24 70.68
N TYR A 128 19.09 -20.68 69.46
CA TYR A 128 19.91 -21.86 69.18
C TYR A 128 20.96 -21.59 68.11
N VAL A 129 22.02 -22.39 68.07
CA VAL A 129 23.05 -22.30 67.03
C VAL A 129 22.69 -23.28 65.91
N ALA A 130 22.52 -22.80 64.70
CA ALA A 130 22.33 -23.68 63.54
C ALA A 130 23.69 -24.10 62.95
N ILE A 131 23.73 -25.32 62.41
CA ILE A 131 24.91 -25.88 61.72
C ILE A 131 24.58 -26.22 60.26
N SER A 132 25.51 -25.93 59.34
CA SER A 132 25.50 -26.41 57.96
C SER A 132 26.82 -27.15 57.69
N PRO A 133 26.79 -28.49 57.55
CA PRO A 133 27.97 -29.30 57.21
C PRO A 133 28.59 -28.85 55.88
N GLY A 134 29.93 -28.87 55.83
CA GLY A 134 30.69 -28.58 54.62
C GLY A 134 31.77 -29.61 54.35
N GLU A 135 32.54 -29.39 53.29
CA GLU A 135 33.67 -30.25 52.91
C GLU A 135 34.99 -29.75 53.53
N GLY A 136 36.05 -30.59 53.45
CA GLY A 136 37.39 -30.27 53.96
C GLY A 136 37.86 -31.22 55.05
N GLU A 137 38.94 -30.81 55.73
CA GLU A 137 39.60 -31.57 56.78
C GLU A 137 38.86 -31.42 58.13
N PRO A 138 38.97 -32.41 59.04
CA PRO A 138 38.39 -32.31 60.37
C PRO A 138 38.98 -31.15 61.18
N VAL A 139 38.13 -30.27 61.72
CA VAL A 139 38.55 -29.09 62.50
C VAL A 139 37.65 -28.94 63.75
N ARG A 140 38.21 -28.39 64.84
CA ARG A 140 37.49 -28.18 66.11
C ARG A 140 37.31 -26.72 66.52
N LYS A 141 37.86 -25.77 65.75
CA LYS A 141 37.72 -24.34 65.95
C LYS A 141 36.98 -23.72 64.77
N PHE A 142 35.89 -23.02 65.04
CA PHE A 142 35.02 -22.43 64.03
C PHE A 142 34.79 -20.95 64.30
N LYS A 143 34.58 -20.18 63.24
CA LYS A 143 34.07 -18.81 63.32
C LYS A 143 32.60 -18.84 62.90
N ALA A 144 31.72 -18.33 63.74
CA ALA A 144 30.31 -18.20 63.40
C ALA A 144 30.10 -17.12 62.33
N LEU A 145 29.12 -17.34 61.45
CA LEU A 145 28.63 -16.35 60.51
C LEU A 145 27.73 -15.35 61.24
N ALA A 146 27.80 -14.08 60.82
CA ALA A 146 26.97 -13.01 61.38
C ALA A 146 25.48 -13.17 61.01
N GLU A 147 25.19 -13.74 59.83
CA GLU A 147 23.85 -14.01 59.34
C GLU A 147 23.71 -15.45 58.86
N GLU A 148 22.46 -15.93 58.80
CA GLU A 148 22.13 -17.18 58.13
C GLU A 148 22.61 -17.15 56.67
N PRO A 149 23.36 -18.18 56.22
CA PRO A 149 23.83 -18.23 54.84
C PRO A 149 22.65 -18.26 53.86
N PRO A 150 22.77 -17.61 52.69
CA PRO A 150 21.70 -17.62 51.70
C PRO A 150 21.38 -19.06 51.29
N LEU A 151 20.10 -19.31 50.98
CA LEU A 151 19.62 -20.58 50.46
C LEU A 151 20.51 -21.06 49.31
N SER A 152 21.03 -22.27 49.44
CA SER A 152 21.92 -22.87 48.44
C SER A 152 21.22 -22.97 47.08
N ASP A 153 21.96 -22.63 46.03
CA ASP A 153 21.56 -22.84 44.64
C ASP A 153 21.44 -24.33 44.27
N ALA A 154 21.92 -25.23 45.14
CA ALA A 154 21.73 -26.67 45.00
C ALA A 154 20.31 -27.15 45.36
N LYS A 155 19.46 -26.27 45.92
CA LYS A 155 18.06 -26.63 46.21
C LYS A 155 17.33 -26.80 44.86
N PRO A 156 16.66 -27.95 44.62
CA PRO A 156 15.87 -28.11 43.39
C PRO A 156 14.81 -27.02 43.25
N GLY A 157 14.76 -26.37 42.10
CA GLY A 157 13.78 -25.32 41.75
C GLY A 157 14.32 -24.36 40.69
N LEU A 158 13.56 -23.30 40.42
CA LEU A 158 13.96 -22.28 39.46
C LEU A 158 14.55 -21.07 40.19
N HIS A 159 15.80 -20.75 39.88
CA HIS A 159 16.51 -19.60 40.43
C HIS A 159 16.63 -18.53 39.35
N LEU A 160 16.19 -17.31 39.66
CA LEU A 160 16.14 -16.20 38.71
C LEU A 160 16.82 -14.97 39.29
N THR A 161 17.31 -14.11 38.41
CA THR A 161 17.73 -12.75 38.77
C THR A 161 16.68 -11.76 38.32
N ILE A 162 16.20 -10.91 39.21
CA ILE A 162 15.28 -9.82 38.89
C ILE A 162 15.99 -8.49 39.20
N LYS A 163 16.07 -7.59 38.22
CA LYS A 163 16.63 -6.26 38.35
C LYS A 163 15.54 -5.26 38.71
N ALA A 164 15.76 -4.51 39.77
CA ALA A 164 14.88 -3.45 40.24
C ALA A 164 15.64 -2.12 40.27
N ASP A 165 14.96 -1.01 40.02
CA ASP A 165 15.55 0.33 40.09
C ASP A 165 15.88 0.71 41.56
N ARG A 166 15.21 0.10 42.54
CA ARG A 166 15.42 0.25 43.99
C ARG A 166 14.90 -0.99 44.75
N LEU A 167 15.39 -1.23 45.97
CA LEU A 167 14.97 -2.37 46.80
C LEU A 167 13.51 -2.24 47.31
N GLY A 168 13.09 -1.03 47.70
CA GLY A 168 11.74 -0.78 48.20
C GLY A 168 11.45 -1.49 49.53
N SER A 169 10.26 -2.10 49.66
CA SER A 169 9.83 -2.88 50.83
C SER A 169 10.17 -4.38 50.72
N LEU A 170 11.01 -4.76 49.76
CA LEU A 170 11.40 -6.15 49.55
C LEU A 170 12.60 -6.49 50.42
N ASP A 171 12.60 -7.68 51.00
CA ASP A 171 13.66 -8.19 51.86
C ASP A 171 13.93 -9.68 51.59
N ARG A 172 14.97 -10.24 52.22
CA ARG A 172 15.25 -11.67 52.20
C ARG A 172 14.04 -12.41 52.78
N GLY A 173 13.53 -13.41 52.04
CA GLY A 173 12.35 -14.17 52.42
C GLY A 173 11.01 -13.56 51.97
N SER A 174 10.99 -12.35 51.38
CA SER A 174 9.76 -11.78 50.83
C SER A 174 9.12 -12.75 49.83
N PRO A 175 7.79 -12.97 49.91
CA PRO A 175 7.09 -13.95 49.09
C PRO A 175 7.02 -13.54 47.62
N VAL A 176 7.05 -14.54 46.74
CA VAL A 176 6.74 -14.39 45.32
C VAL A 176 5.39 -15.02 45.04
N PHE A 177 4.50 -14.26 44.40
CA PHE A 177 3.13 -14.64 44.13
C PHE A 177 2.87 -14.87 42.64
N TYR A 178 2.05 -15.89 42.36
CA TYR A 178 1.40 -16.07 41.08
C TYR A 178 -0.10 -16.21 41.32
N LYS A 179 -0.91 -15.34 40.72
CA LYS A 179 -2.37 -15.29 40.96
C LYS A 179 -2.71 -15.30 42.47
N GLN A 180 -1.99 -14.51 43.27
CA GLN A 180 -2.13 -14.40 44.73
C GLN A 180 -1.74 -15.66 45.54
N ILE A 181 -1.19 -16.70 44.90
CA ILE A 181 -0.68 -17.90 45.57
C ILE A 181 0.84 -17.74 45.76
N LYS A 182 1.36 -17.99 46.98
CA LYS A 182 2.81 -18.00 47.24
C LYS A 182 3.44 -19.18 46.51
N VAL A 183 4.35 -18.89 45.59
CA VAL A 183 5.04 -19.88 44.74
C VAL A 183 6.56 -19.86 44.88
N GLY A 184 7.09 -18.92 45.68
CA GLY A 184 8.52 -18.74 45.87
C GLY A 184 8.84 -17.64 46.88
N GLN A 185 10.13 -17.28 46.95
CA GLN A 185 10.64 -16.22 47.81
C GLN A 185 11.97 -15.63 47.33
N ILE A 186 12.30 -14.43 47.81
CA ILE A 186 13.61 -13.80 47.57
C ILE A 186 14.69 -14.50 48.42
N LYS A 187 15.79 -14.93 47.80
CA LYS A 187 16.95 -15.56 48.46
C LYS A 187 17.94 -14.53 49.01
N SER A 188 18.22 -13.50 48.21
CA SER A 188 19.17 -12.45 48.52
C SER A 188 19.00 -11.27 47.56
N TYR A 189 19.61 -10.15 47.88
CA TYR A 189 19.71 -8.99 47.00
C TYR A 189 21.09 -8.37 47.10
N VAL A 190 21.56 -7.78 46.00
CA VAL A 190 22.85 -7.09 45.94
C VAL A 190 22.72 -5.87 45.03
N LEU A 191 23.44 -4.80 45.34
CA LEU A 191 23.55 -3.65 44.44
C LEU A 191 24.43 -4.05 43.25
N SER A 192 24.03 -3.71 42.02
CA SER A 192 24.83 -3.99 40.82
C SER A 192 26.17 -3.24 40.86
N GLU A 193 27.17 -3.74 40.13
CA GLU A 193 28.53 -3.16 40.13
C GLU A 193 28.56 -1.70 39.68
N ASP A 194 27.65 -1.32 38.77
CA ASP A 194 27.47 0.05 38.28
C ASP A 194 26.60 0.93 39.20
N GLN A 195 26.16 0.39 40.34
CA GLN A 195 25.32 1.03 41.35
C GLN A 195 23.97 1.56 40.83
N SER A 196 23.55 1.16 39.62
CA SER A 196 22.35 1.68 38.98
C SER A 196 21.08 0.88 39.31
N THR A 197 21.22 -0.39 39.69
CA THR A 197 20.10 -1.32 39.94
C THR A 197 20.37 -2.24 41.13
N VAL A 198 19.30 -2.79 41.69
CA VAL A 198 19.36 -3.85 42.71
C VAL A 198 19.04 -5.19 42.05
N GLU A 199 19.96 -6.15 42.15
CA GLU A 199 19.76 -7.51 41.67
C GLU A 199 19.18 -8.38 42.78
N LEU A 200 17.92 -8.78 42.61
CA LEU A 200 17.19 -9.68 43.49
C LEU A 200 17.39 -11.12 43.00
N LYS A 201 17.97 -12.00 43.81
CA LYS A 201 18.02 -13.43 43.53
C LYS A 201 16.76 -14.09 44.07
N VAL A 202 15.95 -14.65 43.19
CA VAL A 202 14.64 -15.21 43.51
C VAL A 202 14.65 -16.73 43.35
N PHE A 203 13.94 -17.42 44.24
CA PHE A 203 13.68 -18.86 44.15
C PHE A 203 12.19 -19.12 43.94
N ILE A 204 11.86 -19.93 42.93
CA ILE A 204 10.52 -20.44 42.64
C ILE A 204 10.55 -21.96 42.83
N GLU A 205 9.54 -22.52 43.50
CA GLU A 205 9.48 -23.95 43.78
C GLU A 205 9.39 -24.80 42.49
N PRO A 206 9.92 -26.03 42.47
CA PRO A 206 9.94 -26.90 41.28
C PRO A 206 8.58 -27.10 40.61
N THR A 207 7.51 -27.20 41.38
CA THR A 207 6.13 -27.38 40.92
C THR A 207 5.63 -26.18 40.12
N TYR A 208 6.14 -24.98 40.42
CA TYR A 208 5.75 -23.72 39.80
C TYR A 208 6.76 -23.17 38.79
N ALA A 209 7.94 -23.81 38.66
CA ALA A 209 9.00 -23.38 37.74
C ALA A 209 8.50 -23.19 36.29
N LYS A 210 7.57 -24.04 35.82
CA LYS A 210 6.99 -23.98 34.47
C LYS A 210 6.06 -22.77 34.24
N LEU A 211 5.67 -22.06 35.30
CA LEU A 211 4.84 -20.87 35.19
C LEU A 211 5.64 -19.64 34.73
N VAL A 212 6.95 -19.65 34.93
CA VAL A 212 7.84 -18.58 34.46
C VAL A 212 8.31 -18.89 33.04
N ARG A 213 7.86 -18.05 32.11
CA ARG A 213 8.19 -18.08 30.68
C ARG A 213 9.05 -16.88 30.30
N LYS A 214 9.64 -16.92 29.10
CA LYS A 214 10.49 -15.84 28.55
C LYS A 214 9.86 -14.44 28.65
N HIS A 215 8.54 -14.31 28.47
CA HIS A 215 7.83 -13.01 28.51
C HIS A 215 7.07 -12.76 29.83
N THR A 216 7.47 -13.42 30.92
CA THR A 216 6.90 -13.16 32.23
C THR A 216 7.24 -11.74 32.68
N ARG A 217 6.25 -11.02 33.22
CA ARG A 217 6.46 -9.71 33.83
C ARG A 217 6.34 -9.84 35.34
N PHE A 218 7.31 -9.29 36.05
CA PHE A 218 7.34 -9.25 37.52
C PHE A 218 7.08 -7.82 37.97
N TRP A 219 6.18 -7.61 38.91
CA TRP A 219 5.95 -6.30 39.53
C TRP A 219 6.01 -6.38 41.03
N ASN A 220 6.31 -5.24 41.64
CA ASN A 220 6.20 -5.10 43.09
C ASN A 220 4.70 -5.13 43.46
N ALA A 221 4.31 -6.10 44.29
CA ALA A 221 2.95 -6.26 44.80
C ALA A 221 2.74 -5.51 46.12
N SER A 222 3.72 -4.70 46.52
CA SER A 222 3.73 -3.93 47.76
C SER A 222 3.37 -2.48 47.49
N GLY A 223 2.37 -1.95 48.21
CA GLY A 223 2.01 -0.54 48.20
C GLY A 223 0.58 -0.26 47.73
N ILE A 224 0.15 0.99 47.93
CA ILE A 224 -1.13 1.53 47.44
C ILE A 224 -0.80 2.36 46.20
N SER A 225 -1.31 1.99 45.02
CA SER A 225 -1.23 2.84 43.84
C SER A 225 -2.44 3.78 43.79
N ILE A 226 -2.16 5.09 43.85
CA ILE A 226 -3.16 6.16 43.72
C ILE A 226 -2.86 6.89 42.41
N ASP A 227 -3.64 6.58 41.38
CA ASP A 227 -3.61 7.33 40.13
C ASP A 227 -4.52 8.56 40.26
N ALA A 228 -3.91 9.73 40.48
CA ALA A 228 -4.59 11.03 40.43
C ALA A 228 -4.35 11.67 39.06
N ASN A 229 -5.40 11.76 38.24
CA ASN A 229 -5.35 12.49 36.98
C ASN A 229 -6.45 13.57 36.94
N LEU A 230 -6.39 14.47 35.94
CA LEU A 230 -7.37 15.55 35.76
C LEU A 230 -8.81 15.04 35.51
N SER A 231 -9.00 13.74 35.31
CA SER A 231 -10.29 13.08 35.08
C SER A 231 -10.82 12.33 36.32
N GLY A 232 -10.09 12.30 37.44
CA GLY A 232 -10.50 11.67 38.69
C GLY A 232 -9.37 10.95 39.44
N VAL A 233 -9.70 10.39 40.60
CA VAL A 233 -8.80 9.57 41.43
C VAL A 233 -9.20 8.11 41.32
N LYS A 234 -8.30 7.26 40.82
CA LYS A 234 -8.48 5.81 40.79
C LYS A 234 -7.57 5.18 41.82
N VAL A 235 -8.16 4.52 42.81
CA VAL A 235 -7.43 3.78 43.85
C VAL A 235 -7.56 2.29 43.55
N ARG A 236 -6.43 1.61 43.32
CA ARG A 236 -6.39 0.15 43.24
C ARG A 236 -5.71 -0.39 44.48
N ILE A 237 -6.40 -1.28 45.18
CA ILE A 237 -5.88 -1.96 46.36
C ILE A 237 -5.59 -3.40 45.93
N GLU A 238 -4.30 -3.74 45.79
CA GLU A 238 -3.89 -5.14 45.67
C GLU A 238 -3.99 -5.83 47.05
N SER A 239 -4.00 -7.17 47.06
CA SER A 239 -4.30 -8.04 48.22
C SER A 239 -3.92 -7.47 49.58
N LEU A 240 -4.85 -7.51 50.56
CA LEU A 240 -4.61 -7.00 51.92
C LEU A 240 -3.35 -7.59 52.59
N ALA A 241 -2.97 -8.82 52.22
CA ALA A 241 -1.77 -9.51 52.72
C ALA A 241 -0.46 -8.95 52.13
N SER A 242 -0.46 -8.41 50.90
CA SER A 242 0.74 -7.86 50.26
C SER A 242 1.04 -6.41 50.65
N ILE A 243 0.03 -5.69 51.18
CA ILE A 243 0.18 -4.35 51.76
C ILE A 243 1.10 -4.35 52.99
N VAL A 244 1.04 -5.41 53.81
CA VAL A 244 1.77 -5.48 55.09
C VAL A 244 3.14 -6.14 54.93
N ALA A 245 3.24 -7.22 54.15
CA ALA A 245 4.46 -8.03 54.07
C ALA A 245 5.45 -7.60 52.97
N GLY A 246 4.96 -6.89 51.97
CA GLY A 246 5.64 -6.72 50.70
C GLY A 246 5.87 -8.04 49.93
N GLY A 247 6.04 -7.96 48.61
CA GLY A 247 6.26 -9.14 47.78
C GLY A 247 6.36 -8.83 46.30
N ILE A 248 6.73 -9.85 45.52
CA ILE A 248 6.80 -9.77 44.06
C ILE A 248 5.66 -10.60 43.48
N ALA A 249 4.88 -10.06 42.56
CA ALA A 249 3.92 -10.84 41.79
C ALA A 249 4.38 -10.97 40.34
N PHE A 250 3.96 -12.03 39.67
CA PHE A 250 4.22 -12.18 38.24
C PHE A 250 3.05 -12.79 37.48
N ALA A 251 3.02 -12.48 36.19
CA ALA A 251 2.14 -13.12 35.21
C ALA A 251 2.80 -13.17 33.84
N THR A 252 2.42 -14.19 33.06
CA THR A 252 2.63 -14.17 31.61
C THR A 252 1.40 -13.55 30.96
N PRO A 253 1.55 -12.53 30.09
CA PRO A 253 0.43 -11.95 29.34
C PRO A 253 -0.42 -13.01 28.63
N GLU A 254 -1.76 -12.87 28.66
CA GLU A 254 -2.69 -13.89 28.14
C GLU A 254 -2.53 -14.18 26.65
N ASN A 255 -1.97 -13.23 25.91
CA ASN A 255 -1.69 -13.29 24.47
C ASN A 255 -0.35 -13.98 24.11
N ARG A 256 0.44 -14.43 25.10
CA ARG A 256 1.71 -15.16 24.91
C ARG A 256 1.76 -16.50 25.66
N LYS A 257 0.63 -17.25 25.67
CA LYS A 257 0.55 -18.58 26.32
C LYS A 257 1.49 -19.63 25.71
N ASP A 258 1.90 -19.42 24.46
CA ASP A 258 2.86 -20.21 23.69
C ASP A 258 4.33 -19.82 23.95
N SER A 259 4.59 -18.81 24.80
CA SER A 259 5.96 -18.40 25.11
C SER A 259 6.80 -19.57 25.65
N PRO A 260 8.03 -19.79 25.16
CA PRO A 260 8.88 -20.88 25.65
C PRO A 260 9.24 -20.69 27.14
N PRO A 261 9.65 -21.79 27.82
CA PRO A 261 10.23 -21.71 29.16
C PRO A 261 11.34 -20.67 29.22
N THR A 262 11.47 -19.97 30.34
CA THR A 262 12.55 -18.99 30.48
C THR A 262 13.91 -19.67 30.58
N ASP A 263 14.94 -18.99 30.09
CA ASP A 263 16.33 -19.28 30.44
C ASP A 263 16.60 -18.68 31.84
N PRO A 264 17.02 -19.47 32.84
CA PRO A 264 17.31 -18.98 34.19
C PRO A 264 18.46 -17.97 34.27
N SER A 265 19.34 -17.93 33.26
CA SER A 265 20.49 -17.01 33.22
C SER A 265 20.12 -15.58 32.85
N LEU A 266 18.97 -15.37 32.21
CA LEU A 266 18.53 -14.06 31.75
C LEU A 266 17.84 -13.28 32.88
N PRO A 267 18.24 -12.02 33.15
CA PRO A 267 17.60 -11.22 34.17
C PRO A 267 16.22 -10.72 33.72
N PHE A 268 15.25 -10.73 34.65
CA PHE A 268 13.95 -10.08 34.48
C PHE A 268 13.96 -8.66 35.05
N ARG A 269 13.05 -7.80 34.60
CA ARG A 269 12.81 -6.48 35.22
C ARG A 269 11.68 -6.56 36.23
N LEU A 270 11.85 -5.90 37.38
CA LEU A 270 10.79 -5.60 38.33
C LEU A 270 10.12 -4.26 37.96
N TYR A 271 8.83 -4.29 37.64
CA TYR A 271 8.02 -3.10 37.45
C TYR A 271 7.53 -2.55 38.79
N GLU A 272 7.22 -1.25 38.84
CA GLU A 272 6.79 -0.59 40.09
C GLU A 272 5.44 -1.12 40.62
N ASP A 273 4.50 -1.46 39.74
CA ASP A 273 3.20 -2.01 40.08
C ASP A 273 2.60 -2.82 38.91
N PHE A 274 1.39 -3.38 39.09
CA PHE A 274 0.68 -4.11 38.05
C PHE A 274 0.38 -3.26 36.81
N ASP A 275 -0.05 -2.00 36.99
CA ASP A 275 -0.43 -1.14 35.87
C ASP A 275 0.80 -0.76 35.01
N ALA A 276 2.00 -0.62 35.61
CA ALA A 276 3.28 -0.44 34.94
C ALA A 276 3.79 -1.72 34.28
N ALA A 277 3.58 -2.89 34.89
CA ALA A 277 3.85 -4.17 34.24
C ALA A 277 2.87 -4.45 33.08
N ALA A 278 1.63 -3.98 33.17
CA ALA A 278 0.65 -4.00 32.10
C ALA A 278 0.86 -2.87 31.09
N ALA A 279 1.63 -1.83 31.45
CA ALA A 279 1.83 -0.67 30.61
C ALA A 279 2.48 -1.07 29.29
N GLY A 280 1.92 -0.50 28.22
CA GLY A 280 2.41 -0.67 26.88
C GLY A 280 3.85 -0.20 26.68
N ILE A 281 4.42 -0.57 25.54
CA ILE A 281 5.77 -0.22 25.13
C ILE A 281 5.84 1.27 24.86
N ARG A 282 6.77 1.95 25.53
CA ARG A 282 7.01 3.38 25.32
C ARG A 282 7.83 3.58 24.05
N VAL A 283 7.36 4.49 23.20
CA VAL A 283 7.99 4.83 21.93
C VAL A 283 7.98 6.34 21.76
N LYS A 284 9.10 6.93 21.35
CA LYS A 284 9.17 8.35 20.98
C LYS A 284 9.02 8.50 19.48
N VAL A 285 8.17 9.41 19.04
CA VAL A 285 7.97 9.70 17.62
C VAL A 285 8.12 11.20 17.40
N LYS A 286 9.10 11.59 16.58
CA LYS A 286 9.26 12.97 16.13
C LYS A 286 8.26 13.25 15.00
N LEU A 287 7.44 14.27 15.19
CA LEU A 287 6.34 14.65 14.30
C LEU A 287 6.66 16.02 13.69
N SER A 288 6.45 16.16 12.38
CA SER A 288 6.47 17.45 11.67
C SER A 288 5.08 18.07 11.55
N ASP A 289 4.02 17.26 11.64
CA ASP A 289 2.64 17.71 11.77
C ASP A 289 2.09 17.19 13.10
N PHE A 290 1.74 18.10 14.01
CA PHE A 290 1.26 17.78 15.35
C PHE A 290 -0.02 18.55 15.73
N GLU A 291 -0.64 19.21 14.75
CA GLU A 291 -1.85 19.99 14.95
C GLU A 291 -3.01 19.09 15.40
N GLY A 292 -3.74 19.53 16.43
CA GLY A 292 -4.90 18.82 16.97
C GLY A 292 -4.59 17.52 17.73
N LEU A 293 -3.31 17.20 17.97
CA LEU A 293 -2.92 16.07 18.82
C LEU A 293 -2.99 16.46 20.30
N GLN A 294 -3.49 15.56 21.14
CA GLN A 294 -3.71 15.80 22.57
C GLN A 294 -3.19 14.64 23.43
N ALA A 295 -2.35 14.96 24.42
CA ALA A 295 -1.83 14.00 25.38
C ALA A 295 -2.97 13.27 26.11
N GLY A 296 -2.86 11.95 26.23
CA GLY A 296 -3.86 11.07 26.84
C GLY A 296 -5.11 10.78 25.98
N ARG A 297 -5.33 11.51 24.88
CA ARG A 297 -6.52 11.37 24.02
C ARG A 297 -6.23 10.84 22.63
N THR A 298 -5.13 11.26 22.02
CA THR A 298 -4.77 10.83 20.67
C THR A 298 -4.42 9.33 20.66
N PRO A 299 -5.21 8.50 19.95
CA PRO A 299 -4.92 7.08 19.84
C PRO A 299 -3.83 6.81 18.80
N VAL A 300 -3.14 5.69 18.95
CA VAL A 300 -2.29 5.11 17.91
C VAL A 300 -3.04 3.96 17.26
N MET A 301 -3.18 4.00 15.92
CA MET A 301 -4.06 3.12 15.16
C MET A 301 -3.27 2.30 14.14
N TYR A 302 -3.66 1.04 13.98
CA TYR A 302 -3.22 0.17 12.90
C TYR A 302 -4.43 -0.48 12.26
N LYS A 303 -4.67 -0.22 10.96
CA LYS A 303 -5.81 -0.78 10.21
C LYS A 303 -7.17 -0.59 10.91
N GLY A 304 -7.42 0.59 11.51
CA GLY A 304 -8.65 0.91 12.24
C GLY A 304 -8.73 0.34 13.67
N ILE A 305 -7.73 -0.43 14.10
CA ILE A 305 -7.64 -0.96 15.46
C ILE A 305 -6.72 -0.07 16.29
N GLN A 306 -7.17 0.29 17.49
CA GLN A 306 -6.35 1.03 18.44
C GLN A 306 -5.28 0.11 19.05
N VAL A 307 -4.02 0.43 18.79
CA VAL A 307 -2.84 -0.31 19.24
C VAL A 307 -2.02 0.48 20.26
N GLY A 308 -2.47 1.66 20.66
CA GLY A 308 -1.85 2.44 21.73
C GLY A 308 -2.44 3.83 21.88
N ASN A 309 -1.78 4.66 22.67
CA ASN A 309 -2.17 6.03 22.97
C ASN A 309 -0.95 6.95 23.13
N MET A 310 -1.11 8.22 22.81
CA MET A 310 -0.12 9.26 23.12
C MET A 310 -0.21 9.65 24.60
N LYS A 311 0.90 9.61 25.33
CA LYS A 311 1.01 10.02 26.73
C LYS A 311 1.41 11.46 26.90
N ALA A 312 2.37 11.92 26.09
CA ALA A 312 2.88 13.28 26.15
C ALA A 312 3.22 13.78 24.74
N LEU A 313 3.19 15.11 24.59
CA LEU A 313 3.63 15.80 23.38
C LEU A 313 4.51 16.97 23.81
N LYS A 314 5.77 16.95 23.43
CA LYS A 314 6.72 18.02 23.71
C LYS A 314 7.07 18.72 22.40
N VAL A 315 6.63 19.96 22.24
CA VAL A 315 6.95 20.78 21.07
C VAL A 315 8.40 21.28 21.19
N ASP A 316 9.16 21.17 20.11
CA ASP A 316 10.54 21.64 20.06
C ASP A 316 10.56 23.18 20.03
N PRO A 317 11.64 23.83 20.51
CA PRO A 317 11.70 25.30 20.59
C PRO A 317 11.58 26.02 19.24
N ASP A 318 11.89 25.34 18.14
CA ASP A 318 11.80 25.87 16.78
C ASP A 318 10.38 25.84 16.19
N LEU A 319 9.42 25.26 16.93
CA LEU A 319 8.01 25.09 16.55
C LEU A 319 7.77 24.28 15.26
N ASN A 320 8.80 23.70 14.65
CA ASN A 320 8.70 22.94 13.41
C ASN A 320 8.51 21.44 13.64
N SER A 321 8.84 20.97 14.84
CA SER A 321 8.60 19.58 15.23
C SER A 321 8.12 19.44 16.67
N ALA A 322 7.50 18.29 16.94
CA ALA A 322 7.16 17.88 18.29
C ALA A 322 7.55 16.42 18.50
N THR A 323 8.04 16.09 19.69
CA THR A 323 8.30 14.71 20.11
C THR A 323 7.08 14.20 20.88
N ALA A 324 6.37 13.23 20.29
CA ALA A 324 5.27 12.52 20.93
C ALA A 324 5.79 11.27 21.65
N GLU A 325 5.42 11.11 22.92
CA GLU A 325 5.65 9.89 23.68
C GLU A 325 4.40 9.00 23.59
N LEU A 326 4.53 7.86 22.93
CA LEU A 326 3.47 6.89 22.69
C LEU A 326 3.61 5.71 23.66
N THR A 327 2.49 5.12 24.04
CA THR A 327 2.42 3.85 24.75
C THR A 327 1.63 2.87 23.88
N LEU A 328 2.28 1.83 23.38
CA LEU A 328 1.73 0.87 22.44
C LEU A 328 1.49 -0.49 23.11
N ASP A 329 0.51 -1.24 22.66
CA ASP A 329 0.23 -2.58 23.14
C ASP A 329 1.52 -3.46 23.11
N PRO A 330 1.81 -4.27 24.15
CA PRO A 330 2.92 -5.21 24.15
C PRO A 330 2.98 -6.14 22.91
N LEU A 331 1.86 -6.38 22.23
CA LEU A 331 1.80 -7.10 20.96
C LEU A 331 2.59 -6.43 19.84
N ALA A 332 2.78 -5.12 19.90
CA ALA A 332 3.52 -4.35 18.90
C ALA A 332 5.04 -4.54 19.03
N GLU A 333 5.56 -5.15 20.11
CA GLU A 333 7.00 -5.20 20.40
C GLU A 333 7.86 -5.68 19.24
N ASP A 334 7.50 -6.84 18.70
CA ASP A 334 8.24 -7.54 17.65
C ASP A 334 8.13 -6.83 16.29
N TYR A 335 7.26 -5.83 16.21
CA TYR A 335 6.99 -5.02 15.02
C TYR A 335 7.53 -3.60 15.13
N LEU A 336 7.97 -3.18 16.33
CA LEU A 336 8.62 -1.90 16.60
C LEU A 336 10.12 -2.02 16.35
N VAL A 337 10.44 -2.10 15.08
CA VAL A 337 11.78 -2.37 14.55
C VAL A 337 12.14 -1.33 13.49
N ASP A 338 13.37 -1.38 13.00
CA ASP A 338 13.75 -0.58 11.84
C ASP A 338 12.82 -0.88 10.64
N GLY A 339 12.36 0.18 9.96
CA GLY A 339 11.32 0.11 8.93
C GLY A 339 9.87 0.32 9.41
N THR A 340 9.62 0.40 10.72
CA THR A 340 8.32 0.85 11.25
C THR A 340 8.09 2.31 10.91
N GLN A 341 6.89 2.66 10.47
CA GLN A 341 6.55 4.02 10.04
C GLN A 341 5.33 4.54 10.76
N PHE A 342 5.39 5.80 11.18
CA PHE A 342 4.27 6.52 11.80
C PHE A 342 3.88 7.70 10.91
N TRP A 343 2.61 8.11 10.93
CA TRP A 343 2.14 9.36 10.32
C TRP A 343 0.86 9.83 11.01
N VAL A 344 0.56 11.13 10.93
CA VAL A 344 -0.68 11.68 11.48
C VAL A 344 -1.79 11.56 10.46
N VAL A 345 -2.99 11.20 10.94
CA VAL A 345 -4.22 11.19 10.15
C VAL A 345 -5.18 12.23 10.73
N LYS A 346 -5.55 13.18 9.87
CA LYS A 346 -6.55 14.21 10.15
C LYS A 346 -7.87 13.82 9.46
N PRO A 347 -9.04 14.09 10.07
CA PRO A 347 -10.32 13.90 9.39
C PRO A 347 -10.38 14.84 8.20
N SER A 348 -10.79 14.32 7.04
CA SER A 348 -11.15 15.17 5.90
C SER A 348 -12.65 15.07 5.67
N ILE A 349 -13.30 16.24 5.70
CA ILE A 349 -14.70 16.38 5.31
C ILE A 349 -14.69 16.82 3.86
N SER A 350 -15.05 15.91 2.97
CA SER A 350 -15.32 16.23 1.58
C SER A 350 -16.78 15.95 1.26
N LEU A 351 -17.28 16.59 0.20
CA LEU A 351 -18.59 16.26 -0.38
C LEU A 351 -18.68 14.77 -0.71
N ALA A 352 -17.54 14.11 -0.88
CA ALA A 352 -17.39 12.71 -1.20
C ALA A 352 -17.72 11.69 -0.09
N GLY A 353 -18.03 12.19 1.10
CA GLY A 353 -18.09 11.41 2.32
C GLY A 353 -16.87 11.71 3.20
N ILE A 354 -16.97 11.32 4.46
CA ILE A 354 -15.94 11.60 5.44
C ILE A 354 -14.89 10.49 5.34
N THR A 355 -13.64 10.83 4.98
CA THR A 355 -12.53 9.89 5.19
C THR A 355 -11.99 10.07 6.60
N GLY A 356 -11.67 8.96 7.27
CA GLY A 356 -11.39 9.00 8.70
C GLY A 356 -12.62 9.35 9.53
N LEU A 357 -13.80 8.77 9.25
CA LEU A 357 -14.99 8.83 10.12
C LEU A 357 -14.66 8.57 11.59
N GLU A 358 -13.72 7.65 11.84
CA GLU A 358 -13.18 7.40 13.18
C GLU A 358 -12.62 8.66 13.84
N ALA A 359 -11.95 9.53 13.07
CA ALA A 359 -11.37 10.79 13.54
C ALA A 359 -12.39 11.91 13.72
N LEU A 360 -13.60 11.84 13.15
CA LEU A 360 -14.68 12.78 13.50
C LEU A 360 -15.20 12.52 14.92
N VAL A 361 -15.25 11.26 15.35
CA VAL A 361 -15.70 10.89 16.70
C VAL A 361 -14.53 10.95 17.69
N LYS A 362 -13.32 10.51 17.28
CA LYS A 362 -12.15 10.33 18.15
C LYS A 362 -11.09 11.43 18.04
N GLY A 363 -11.21 12.35 17.08
CA GLY A 363 -10.20 13.37 16.78
C GLY A 363 -9.01 12.85 15.97
N ASN A 364 -8.01 13.71 15.75
CA ASN A 364 -6.77 13.35 15.04
C ASN A 364 -6.07 12.17 15.73
N TYR A 365 -5.53 11.25 14.94
CA TYR A 365 -4.83 10.07 15.45
C TYR A 365 -3.50 9.83 14.74
N ILE A 366 -2.64 9.03 15.38
CA ILE A 366 -1.37 8.61 14.80
C ILE A 366 -1.56 7.22 14.22
N ALA A 367 -1.32 7.04 12.93
CA ALA A 367 -1.30 5.73 12.31
C ALA A 367 0.11 5.12 12.38
N VAL A 368 0.20 3.81 12.52
CA VAL A 368 1.46 3.05 12.48
C VAL A 368 1.41 1.98 11.40
N ARG A 369 2.53 1.78 10.70
CA ARG A 369 2.78 0.62 9.84
C ARG A 369 3.92 -0.21 10.44
N PRO A 370 3.64 -1.45 10.87
CA PRO A 370 4.62 -2.42 11.37
C PRO A 370 5.83 -2.62 10.44
N GLY A 371 7.03 -2.73 11.03
CA GLY A 371 8.23 -3.21 10.33
C GLY A 371 8.24 -4.73 10.14
N ASP A 372 9.24 -5.24 9.41
CA ASP A 372 9.42 -6.68 9.19
C ASP A 372 9.99 -7.37 10.44
N LYS A 373 9.34 -8.44 10.89
CA LYS A 373 9.78 -9.20 12.07
C LYS A 373 11.24 -9.67 11.91
N GLY A 374 12.05 -9.45 12.94
CA GLY A 374 13.47 -9.85 12.97
C GLY A 374 14.45 -8.73 12.63
N ALA A 375 13.98 -7.57 12.17
CA ALA A 375 14.80 -6.37 12.07
C ALA A 375 15.19 -5.82 13.46
N ALA A 376 16.19 -4.94 13.52
CA ALA A 376 16.70 -4.40 14.77
C ALA A 376 15.60 -3.65 15.55
N PRO A 377 15.38 -3.94 16.84
CA PRO A 377 14.40 -3.23 17.67
C PRO A 377 14.69 -1.73 17.72
N LYS A 378 13.65 -0.91 17.56
CA LYS A 378 13.75 0.56 17.62
C LYS A 378 12.65 1.12 18.50
N ARG A 379 12.96 2.19 19.24
CA ARG A 379 12.02 2.86 20.16
C ARG A 379 11.90 4.36 19.91
N GLU A 380 12.65 4.88 18.97
CA GLU A 380 12.59 6.27 18.52
C GLU A 380 12.38 6.30 17.01
N PHE A 381 11.37 7.04 16.55
CA PHE A 381 10.97 7.08 15.15
C PHE A 381 10.76 8.51 14.68
N GLU A 382 10.85 8.72 13.38
CA GLU A 382 10.45 9.96 12.73
C GLU A 382 9.20 9.68 11.90
N ALA A 383 8.15 10.45 12.13
CA ALA A 383 6.89 10.30 11.42
C ALA A 383 7.00 10.84 10.00
N ARG A 384 6.35 10.15 9.08
CA ARG A 384 6.23 10.59 7.70
C ARG A 384 5.22 11.74 7.60
N PRO A 385 5.45 12.72 6.72
CA PRO A 385 4.53 13.83 6.50
C PRO A 385 3.21 13.40 5.85
N LYS A 386 3.21 12.24 5.16
CA LYS A 386 2.02 11.65 4.53
C LYS A 386 2.06 10.14 4.69
N ALA A 387 0.89 9.52 4.54
CA ALA A 387 0.75 8.07 4.53
C ALA A 387 1.75 7.44 3.54
N PRO A 388 2.42 6.34 3.92
CA PRO A 388 3.38 5.70 3.05
C PRO A 388 2.71 5.10 1.80
N PRO A 389 3.43 5.00 0.66
CA PRO A 389 2.89 4.42 -0.56
C PRO A 389 2.52 2.94 -0.36
N LEU A 390 1.62 2.46 -1.23
CA LEU A 390 1.00 1.13 -1.29
C LEU A 390 1.75 0.03 -0.53
N ASP A 391 1.08 -0.63 0.43
CA ASP A 391 1.61 -1.86 1.03
C ASP A 391 1.30 -3.05 0.11
N LEU A 392 2.26 -3.38 -0.75
CA LEU A 392 2.21 -4.48 -1.72
C LEU A 392 2.12 -5.88 -1.07
N ARG A 393 2.29 -5.98 0.26
CA ARG A 393 2.14 -7.25 1.00
C ARG A 393 0.68 -7.54 1.37
N SER A 394 -0.19 -6.54 1.26
CA SER A 394 -1.62 -6.71 1.53
C SER A 394 -2.21 -7.72 0.54
N PRO A 395 -2.98 -8.73 0.98
CA PRO A 395 -3.61 -9.68 0.07
C PRO A 395 -4.56 -8.98 -0.93
N GLY A 396 -4.61 -9.48 -2.16
CA GLY A 396 -5.38 -8.92 -3.27
C GLY A 396 -4.51 -8.37 -4.41
N LEU A 397 -5.15 -7.68 -5.36
CA LEU A 397 -4.48 -7.17 -6.56
C LEU A 397 -4.12 -5.70 -6.40
N HIS A 398 -2.83 -5.41 -6.52
CA HIS A 398 -2.30 -4.04 -6.55
C HIS A 398 -2.01 -3.63 -7.99
N LEU A 399 -2.55 -2.49 -8.41
CA LEU A 399 -2.40 -1.99 -9.77
C LEU A 399 -2.17 -0.48 -9.78
N VAL A 400 -1.71 0.03 -10.92
CA VAL A 400 -1.43 1.45 -11.11
C VAL A 400 -2.23 2.00 -12.28
N LEU A 401 -2.92 3.11 -12.05
CA LEU A 401 -3.63 3.87 -13.07
C LEU A 401 -2.87 5.15 -13.43
N PHE A 402 -2.95 5.55 -14.69
CA PHE A 402 -2.35 6.79 -15.20
C PHE A 402 -3.43 7.68 -15.79
N THR A 403 -3.39 8.96 -15.44
CA THR A 403 -4.29 10.01 -15.94
C THR A 403 -3.56 11.34 -16.02
N ASP A 404 -4.02 12.22 -16.90
CA ASP A 404 -3.49 13.59 -17.00
C ASP A 404 -4.15 14.52 -15.96
N VAL A 405 -5.35 14.18 -15.46
CA VAL A 405 -6.12 14.95 -14.48
C VAL A 405 -6.64 14.03 -13.38
N LEU A 406 -6.51 14.43 -12.11
CA LEU A 406 -6.99 13.65 -10.95
C LEU A 406 -8.53 13.65 -10.84
N GLY A 407 -9.19 14.76 -11.23
CA GLY A 407 -10.63 14.95 -10.98
C GLY A 407 -10.92 15.03 -9.48
N SER A 408 -12.04 14.44 -9.05
CA SER A 408 -12.43 14.34 -7.63
C SER A 408 -12.04 12.98 -7.00
N ILE A 409 -10.98 12.35 -7.49
CA ILE A 409 -10.45 11.11 -6.93
C ILE A 409 -9.52 11.45 -5.76
N ASP A 410 -9.73 10.80 -4.61
CA ASP A 410 -8.90 10.95 -3.42
C ASP A 410 -8.49 9.56 -2.87
N VAL A 411 -7.58 9.55 -1.89
CA VAL A 411 -7.25 8.32 -1.14
C VAL A 411 -8.51 7.83 -0.42
N GLY A 412 -8.86 6.56 -0.63
CA GLY A 412 -10.09 5.95 -0.14
C GLY A 412 -11.24 5.97 -1.14
N SER A 413 -11.16 6.71 -2.26
CA SER A 413 -12.18 6.66 -3.31
C SER A 413 -12.45 5.22 -3.75
N PRO A 414 -13.73 4.82 -3.92
CA PRO A 414 -14.09 3.45 -4.21
C PRO A 414 -13.68 3.05 -5.62
N ILE A 415 -13.25 1.79 -5.76
CA ILE A 415 -13.16 1.12 -7.06
C ILE A 415 -14.42 0.29 -7.25
N LEU A 416 -15.09 0.50 -8.38
CA LEU A 416 -16.41 -0.04 -8.65
C LEU A 416 -16.36 -1.01 -9.82
N TYR A 417 -16.97 -2.18 -9.64
CA TYR A 417 -17.28 -3.10 -10.72
C TYR A 417 -18.78 -3.32 -10.75
N LYS A 418 -19.44 -2.97 -11.86
CA LYS A 418 -20.91 -2.99 -11.96
C LYS A 418 -21.60 -2.30 -10.77
N GLN A 419 -21.09 -1.13 -10.39
CA GLN A 419 -21.54 -0.32 -9.25
C GLN A 419 -21.34 -0.94 -7.85
N VAL A 420 -20.68 -2.10 -7.74
CA VAL A 420 -20.30 -2.71 -6.45
C VAL A 420 -18.88 -2.28 -6.09
N LYS A 421 -18.65 -1.87 -4.84
CA LYS A 421 -17.31 -1.55 -4.33
C LYS A 421 -16.49 -2.84 -4.19
N VAL A 422 -15.37 -2.89 -4.90
CA VAL A 422 -14.46 -4.04 -4.95
C VAL A 422 -13.01 -3.70 -4.56
N GLY A 423 -12.77 -2.44 -4.18
CA GLY A 423 -11.46 -1.96 -3.80
C GLY A 423 -11.45 -0.48 -3.46
N SER A 424 -10.26 0.08 -3.33
CA SER A 424 -10.07 1.51 -3.03
C SER A 424 -8.75 2.07 -3.56
N VAL A 425 -8.76 3.38 -3.82
CA VAL A 425 -7.55 4.16 -4.11
C VAL A 425 -6.69 4.25 -2.85
N GLN A 426 -5.42 3.91 -2.96
CA GLN A 426 -4.48 3.86 -1.83
C GLN A 426 -3.52 5.06 -1.81
N SER A 427 -3.18 5.61 -2.99
CA SER A 427 -2.25 6.73 -3.12
C SER A 427 -2.37 7.40 -4.48
N TYR A 428 -1.99 8.67 -4.59
CA TYR A 428 -1.72 9.33 -5.87
C TYR A 428 -0.50 10.22 -5.76
N GLN A 429 0.24 10.37 -6.87
CA GLN A 429 1.41 11.23 -6.96
C GLN A 429 1.68 11.64 -8.40
N PHE A 430 2.41 12.74 -8.60
CA PHE A 430 2.93 13.07 -9.92
C PHE A 430 3.97 12.03 -10.38
N SER A 431 3.98 11.76 -11.69
CA SER A 431 5.04 10.98 -12.32
C SER A 431 6.39 11.72 -12.22
N LYS A 432 7.51 11.01 -12.43
CA LYS A 432 8.85 11.62 -12.39
C LYS A 432 9.01 12.81 -13.35
N THR A 433 8.31 12.76 -14.49
CA THR A 433 8.31 13.82 -15.51
C THR A 433 7.29 14.93 -15.23
N LYS A 434 6.48 14.79 -14.17
CA LYS A 434 5.38 15.70 -13.79
C LYS A 434 4.30 15.92 -14.86
N LYS A 435 4.32 15.13 -15.95
CA LYS A 435 3.33 15.22 -17.05
C LYS A 435 2.04 14.46 -16.77
N GLN A 436 2.06 13.49 -15.86
CA GLN A 436 0.92 12.60 -15.58
C GLN A 436 0.81 12.32 -14.09
N LEU A 437 -0.40 12.01 -13.62
CA LEU A 437 -0.65 11.47 -12.30
C LEU A 437 -0.60 9.94 -12.34
N VAL A 438 -0.04 9.39 -11.27
CA VAL A 438 0.08 7.96 -11.02
C VAL A 438 -0.75 7.64 -9.79
N ILE A 439 -1.80 6.84 -9.98
CA ILE A 439 -2.75 6.47 -8.93
C ILE A 439 -2.52 5.00 -8.58
N GLY A 440 -2.20 4.75 -7.32
CA GLY A 440 -2.08 3.41 -6.77
C GLY A 440 -3.43 2.90 -6.29
N VAL A 441 -3.82 1.72 -6.76
CA VAL A 441 -5.12 1.12 -6.51
C VAL A 441 -4.95 -0.29 -5.95
N HIS A 442 -5.82 -0.65 -5.02
CA HIS A 442 -5.91 -2.00 -4.47
C HIS A 442 -7.33 -2.54 -4.67
N ILE A 443 -7.40 -3.76 -5.20
CA ILE A 443 -8.61 -4.56 -5.37
C ILE A 443 -8.55 -5.68 -4.33
N ASP A 444 -9.66 -5.89 -3.61
CA ASP A 444 -9.71 -6.89 -2.55
C ASP A 444 -9.51 -8.31 -3.10
N LYS A 445 -8.97 -9.20 -2.27
CA LYS A 445 -8.58 -10.56 -2.68
C LYS A 445 -9.72 -11.35 -3.32
N GLU A 446 -10.94 -11.21 -2.84
CA GLU A 446 -12.11 -11.89 -3.39
C GLU A 446 -12.49 -11.41 -4.82
N TYR A 447 -12.03 -10.22 -5.22
CA TYR A 447 -12.33 -9.58 -6.50
C TYR A 447 -11.14 -9.51 -7.46
N GLU A 448 -9.97 -10.06 -7.10
CA GLU A 448 -8.74 -9.93 -7.90
C GLU A 448 -8.90 -10.46 -9.34
N ASN A 449 -9.73 -11.49 -9.53
CA ASN A 449 -10.00 -12.11 -10.83
C ASN A 449 -10.93 -11.28 -11.74
N LEU A 450 -11.53 -10.20 -11.23
CA LEU A 450 -12.34 -9.30 -12.05
C LEU A 450 -11.48 -8.45 -12.99
N VAL A 451 -10.20 -8.26 -12.65
CA VAL A 451 -9.26 -7.43 -13.42
C VAL A 451 -8.31 -8.31 -14.21
N ASN A 452 -8.25 -8.06 -15.51
CA ASN A 452 -7.34 -8.72 -16.43
C ASN A 452 -6.76 -7.76 -17.50
N ALA A 453 -6.00 -8.23 -18.50
CA ALA A 453 -5.35 -7.33 -19.46
C ALA A 453 -6.31 -6.56 -20.39
N SER A 454 -7.56 -7.00 -20.51
CA SER A 454 -8.59 -6.30 -21.29
C SER A 454 -9.27 -5.18 -20.51
N THR A 455 -9.05 -5.10 -19.20
CA THR A 455 -9.76 -4.16 -18.30
C THR A 455 -9.61 -2.71 -18.76
N ARG A 456 -10.69 -1.96 -18.64
CA ARG A 456 -10.76 -0.52 -18.92
C ARG A 456 -11.29 0.19 -17.69
N PHE A 457 -10.57 1.21 -17.23
CA PHE A 457 -10.93 1.99 -16.04
C PHE A 457 -11.35 3.40 -16.46
N TRP A 458 -12.46 3.91 -15.93
CA TRP A 458 -12.86 5.30 -16.14
C TRP A 458 -13.26 5.98 -14.85
N ASN A 459 -13.13 7.30 -14.87
CA ASN A 459 -13.63 8.15 -13.81
C ASN A 459 -15.17 8.21 -13.88
N VAL A 460 -15.86 7.91 -12.78
CA VAL A 460 -17.32 8.05 -12.65
C VAL A 460 -17.73 9.28 -11.86
N SER A 461 -16.79 10.21 -11.69
CA SER A 461 -17.04 11.45 -10.97
C SER A 461 -17.66 12.52 -11.87
N GLY A 462 -18.71 13.17 -11.39
CA GLY A 462 -19.34 14.31 -12.04
C GLY A 462 -20.55 13.97 -12.92
N ILE A 463 -21.25 15.02 -13.36
CA ILE A 463 -22.45 14.92 -14.20
C ILE A 463 -22.02 15.10 -15.66
N THR A 464 -22.31 14.12 -16.52
CA THR A 464 -22.14 14.26 -17.97
C THR A 464 -23.45 14.74 -18.60
N LEU A 465 -23.43 15.97 -19.13
CA LEU A 465 -24.52 16.56 -19.91
C LEU A 465 -24.17 16.45 -21.38
N THR A 466 -24.87 15.59 -22.11
CA THR A 466 -24.77 15.52 -23.58
C THR A 466 -25.95 16.23 -24.20
N GLY A 467 -25.69 17.31 -24.94
CA GLY A 467 -26.69 18.08 -25.68
C GLY A 467 -26.31 18.19 -27.15
N GLY A 468 -27.23 17.85 -28.05
CA GLY A 468 -27.10 18.07 -29.50
C GLY A 468 -28.21 18.98 -30.01
N LEU A 469 -27.89 19.86 -30.97
CA LEU A 469 -28.83 20.83 -31.56
C LEU A 469 -30.10 20.21 -32.16
N THR A 470 -30.07 18.90 -32.46
CA THR A 470 -31.18 18.15 -33.07
C THR A 470 -31.75 17.02 -32.19
N GLY A 471 -31.13 16.73 -31.03
CA GLY A 471 -31.39 15.51 -30.25
C GLY A 471 -31.84 15.70 -28.79
N GLY A 472 -31.99 16.95 -28.33
CA GLY A 472 -32.35 17.26 -26.94
C GLY A 472 -31.18 17.13 -25.96
N ILE A 473 -31.44 17.45 -24.69
CA ILE A 473 -30.48 17.31 -23.58
C ILE A 473 -30.71 15.95 -22.93
N GLN A 474 -29.72 15.06 -22.99
CA GLN A 474 -29.74 13.78 -22.30
C GLN A 474 -28.87 13.87 -21.04
N VAL A 475 -29.49 13.66 -19.87
CA VAL A 475 -28.81 13.65 -18.57
C VAL A 475 -28.61 12.19 -18.16
N LYS A 476 -27.36 11.71 -18.15
CA LYS A 476 -27.02 10.44 -17.52
C LYS A 476 -26.58 10.73 -16.09
N SER A 477 -27.35 10.26 -15.10
CA SER A 477 -26.96 10.33 -13.69
C SER A 477 -26.43 8.99 -13.21
N GLU A 478 -25.18 8.96 -12.77
CA GLU A 478 -24.67 7.87 -11.91
C GLU A 478 -25.35 7.95 -10.53
N SER A 479 -25.07 7.00 -9.63
CA SER A 479 -25.60 7.05 -8.26
C SER A 479 -25.24 8.38 -7.57
N LEU A 480 -26.14 8.92 -6.73
CA LEU A 480 -25.88 10.19 -6.02
C LEU A 480 -24.59 10.11 -5.18
N GLN A 481 -24.30 8.94 -4.61
CA GLN A 481 -23.06 8.69 -3.89
C GLN A 481 -21.83 8.84 -4.79
N THR A 482 -21.84 8.30 -6.02
CA THR A 482 -20.70 8.43 -6.95
C THR A 482 -20.52 9.83 -7.51
N LEU A 483 -21.62 10.57 -7.69
CA LEU A 483 -21.58 11.97 -8.12
C LEU A 483 -20.89 12.88 -7.09
N MET A 484 -21.05 12.56 -5.80
CA MET A 484 -20.44 13.31 -4.71
C MET A 484 -19.06 12.77 -4.31
N ALA A 485 -18.92 11.43 -4.20
CA ALA A 485 -17.72 10.69 -3.77
C ALA A 485 -16.54 10.80 -4.72
N GLY A 486 -16.86 10.95 -5.99
CA GLY A 486 -16.00 10.45 -7.04
C GLY A 486 -15.73 8.94 -6.90
N GLY A 487 -15.24 8.36 -7.99
CA GLY A 487 -14.95 6.93 -8.01
C GLY A 487 -14.30 6.53 -9.31
N ILE A 488 -13.72 5.34 -9.30
CA ILE A 488 -13.19 4.72 -10.51
C ILE A 488 -14.01 3.47 -10.76
N ALA A 489 -14.69 3.40 -11.89
CA ALA A 489 -15.34 2.18 -12.33
C ALA A 489 -14.49 1.48 -13.38
N PHE A 490 -14.70 0.18 -13.53
CA PHE A 490 -14.09 -0.58 -14.60
C PHE A 490 -15.00 -1.66 -15.16
N GLU A 491 -14.69 -2.08 -16.38
CA GLU A 491 -15.20 -3.30 -17.00
C GLU A 491 -14.07 -4.12 -17.59
N THR A 492 -14.38 -5.39 -17.84
CA THR A 492 -13.43 -6.37 -18.37
C THR A 492 -14.04 -7.02 -19.61
N PRO A 493 -13.84 -6.43 -20.80
CA PRO A 493 -14.52 -6.83 -22.03
C PRO A 493 -14.19 -8.26 -22.48
N GLN A 494 -12.98 -8.75 -22.21
CA GLN A 494 -12.55 -10.10 -22.58
C GLN A 494 -12.24 -10.90 -21.32
N ALA A 495 -13.04 -11.93 -21.03
CA ALA A 495 -12.95 -12.66 -19.75
C ALA A 495 -11.61 -13.38 -19.50
N LYS A 496 -10.81 -13.69 -20.52
CA LYS A 496 -9.62 -14.57 -20.42
C LYS A 496 -8.28 -13.92 -20.81
N ALA A 497 -8.16 -12.59 -20.80
CA ALA A 497 -6.92 -11.92 -21.21
C ALA A 497 -5.87 -11.89 -20.06
N PRO A 498 -4.70 -12.55 -20.17
CA PRO A 498 -3.76 -12.69 -19.05
C PRO A 498 -3.04 -11.38 -18.70
N LEU A 499 -2.87 -11.10 -17.40
CA LEU A 499 -2.06 -9.99 -16.92
C LEU A 499 -0.56 -10.27 -17.16
N GLN A 500 0.13 -9.34 -17.80
CA GLN A 500 1.54 -9.51 -18.20
C GLN A 500 2.54 -9.14 -17.08
N LYS A 501 2.11 -8.45 -16.04
CA LYS A 501 2.97 -7.92 -14.97
C LYS A 501 2.35 -8.18 -13.60
N ARG A 502 3.21 -8.39 -12.60
CA ARG A 502 2.81 -8.52 -11.18
C ARG A 502 2.05 -7.29 -10.67
N ILE A 503 2.44 -6.10 -11.13
CA ILE A 503 1.72 -4.84 -10.89
C ILE A 503 1.28 -4.31 -12.26
N PRO A 504 0.04 -4.59 -12.67
CA PRO A 504 -0.44 -4.15 -13.97
C PRO A 504 -0.68 -2.64 -13.98
N ARG A 505 -0.63 -2.09 -15.20
CA ARG A 505 -0.70 -0.66 -15.47
C ARG A 505 -1.81 -0.39 -16.46
N PHE A 506 -2.73 0.51 -16.13
CA PHE A 506 -3.85 0.87 -16.99
C PHE A 506 -4.00 2.38 -17.13
N ARG A 507 -4.60 2.83 -18.24
CA ARG A 507 -5.05 4.22 -18.37
C ARG A 507 -6.38 4.37 -17.62
N LEU A 508 -6.53 5.47 -16.91
CA LEU A 508 -7.82 5.92 -16.39
C LEU A 508 -8.41 6.91 -17.39
N PHE A 509 -9.51 6.54 -18.02
CA PHE A 509 -10.25 7.37 -18.97
C PHE A 509 -11.14 8.39 -18.24
N ALA A 510 -11.51 9.48 -18.92
CA ALA A 510 -12.31 10.54 -18.30
C ALA A 510 -13.76 10.10 -18.03
N ASN A 511 -14.29 9.17 -18.84
CA ASN A 511 -15.65 8.66 -18.70
C ASN A 511 -15.80 7.26 -19.35
N HIS A 512 -16.95 6.62 -19.12
CA HIS A 512 -17.28 5.30 -19.66
C HIS A 512 -17.24 5.24 -21.18
N ASP A 513 -17.75 6.28 -21.86
CA ASP A 513 -17.82 6.30 -23.32
C ASP A 513 -16.42 6.29 -23.92
N GLU A 514 -15.47 7.06 -23.37
CA GLU A 514 -14.06 7.08 -23.78
C GLU A 514 -13.34 5.74 -23.51
N ALA A 515 -13.61 5.09 -22.36
CA ALA A 515 -13.04 3.79 -22.03
C ALA A 515 -13.44 2.67 -23.01
N ASN A 516 -14.65 2.79 -23.56
CA ASN A 516 -15.29 1.78 -24.41
C ASN A 516 -15.36 2.19 -25.88
N GLN A 517 -14.64 3.25 -26.29
CA GLN A 517 -14.55 3.68 -27.67
C GLN A 517 -13.91 2.59 -28.57
N LYS A 518 -14.78 1.86 -29.27
CA LYS A 518 -14.39 0.92 -30.35
C LYS A 518 -13.90 1.71 -31.56
N GLY A 519 -12.96 1.14 -32.32
CA GLY A 519 -12.51 1.73 -33.59
C GLY A 519 -11.01 1.63 -33.85
N ALA A 520 -10.60 1.95 -35.07
CA ALA A 520 -9.20 2.07 -35.46
C ALA A 520 -8.76 3.53 -35.40
N VAL A 521 -7.65 3.81 -34.71
CA VAL A 521 -7.01 5.12 -34.72
C VAL A 521 -6.16 5.25 -35.97
N VAL A 522 -6.39 6.32 -36.71
CA VAL A 522 -5.66 6.71 -37.91
C VAL A 522 -5.19 8.16 -37.80
N THR A 523 -4.11 8.47 -38.48
CA THR A 523 -3.48 9.79 -38.53
C THR A 523 -3.67 10.33 -39.94
N ILE A 524 -4.17 11.56 -40.08
CA ILE A 524 -4.42 12.21 -41.37
C ILE A 524 -3.64 13.51 -41.39
N LYS A 525 -2.63 13.60 -42.26
CA LYS A 525 -1.87 14.83 -42.50
C LYS A 525 -2.65 15.75 -43.42
N VAL A 526 -2.85 16.99 -43.00
CA VAL A 526 -3.46 18.08 -43.78
C VAL A 526 -2.50 19.27 -43.82
N ASP A 527 -2.58 20.09 -44.86
CA ASP A 527 -1.75 21.29 -44.95
C ASP A 527 -2.18 22.36 -43.93
N ARG A 528 -3.50 22.46 -43.68
CA ARG A 528 -4.13 23.45 -42.80
C ARG A 528 -5.28 22.82 -42.03
N ALA A 529 -5.56 23.35 -40.83
CA ALA A 529 -6.63 22.88 -39.96
C ALA A 529 -7.75 23.90 -39.72
N ASP A 530 -7.93 24.88 -40.62
CA ASP A 530 -8.98 25.88 -40.45
C ASP A 530 -10.35 25.22 -40.35
N GLY A 531 -11.06 25.45 -39.24
CA GLY A 531 -12.37 24.85 -38.99
C GLY A 531 -12.35 23.39 -38.52
N LEU A 532 -11.19 22.74 -38.46
CA LEU A 532 -11.01 21.38 -37.92
C LEU A 532 -10.59 21.45 -36.44
N ARG A 533 -11.28 20.68 -35.60
CA ARG A 533 -11.07 20.60 -34.15
C ARG A 533 -11.29 19.19 -33.62
N SER A 534 -10.90 18.94 -32.38
CA SER A 534 -11.35 17.73 -31.66
C SER A 534 -12.89 17.64 -31.70
N GLY A 535 -13.41 16.46 -32.02
CA GLY A 535 -14.83 16.18 -32.25
C GLY A 535 -15.31 16.36 -33.69
N THR A 536 -14.49 16.87 -34.62
CA THR A 536 -14.88 17.01 -36.04
C THR A 536 -15.22 15.64 -36.65
N PRO A 537 -16.35 15.48 -37.35
CA PRO A 537 -16.75 14.18 -37.87
C PRO A 537 -15.91 13.76 -39.08
N VAL A 538 -15.67 12.46 -39.19
CA VAL A 538 -15.21 11.78 -40.40
C VAL A 538 -16.43 11.11 -41.01
N ARG A 539 -16.75 11.44 -42.26
CA ARG A 539 -17.98 11.03 -42.94
C ARG A 539 -17.71 10.18 -44.17
N PHE A 540 -18.63 9.25 -44.43
CA PHE A 540 -18.70 8.52 -45.69
C PHE A 540 -20.14 8.53 -46.20
N LYS A 541 -20.35 9.12 -47.39
CA LYS A 541 -21.67 9.27 -48.00
C LYS A 541 -22.69 9.92 -47.06
N GLY A 542 -22.25 10.91 -46.29
CA GLY A 542 -23.08 11.64 -45.32
C GLY A 542 -23.31 10.95 -43.98
N LEU A 543 -22.76 9.76 -43.74
CA LEU A 543 -22.80 9.07 -42.44
C LEU A 543 -21.53 9.33 -41.64
N ASP A 544 -21.66 9.65 -40.35
CA ASP A 544 -20.51 9.77 -39.44
C ASP A 544 -19.91 8.37 -39.17
N VAL A 545 -18.72 8.13 -39.69
CA VAL A 545 -17.98 6.86 -39.57
C VAL A 545 -16.78 6.94 -38.61
N GLY A 546 -16.46 8.15 -38.14
CA GLY A 546 -15.40 8.41 -37.18
C GLY A 546 -15.40 9.86 -36.70
N LYS A 547 -14.45 10.21 -35.84
CA LYS A 547 -14.27 11.58 -35.32
C LYS A 547 -12.78 11.90 -35.10
N ILE A 548 -12.43 13.16 -35.22
CA ILE A 548 -11.10 13.67 -34.85
C ILE A 548 -10.97 13.72 -33.32
N GLU A 549 -9.92 13.11 -32.78
CA GLU A 549 -9.58 13.11 -31.35
C GLU A 549 -8.67 14.30 -31.00
N SER A 550 -7.63 14.53 -31.81
CA SER A 550 -6.67 15.62 -31.62
C SER A 550 -6.26 16.27 -32.94
N VAL A 551 -5.80 17.52 -32.83
CA VAL A 551 -5.29 18.35 -33.93
C VAL A 551 -3.96 18.92 -33.45
N ASP A 552 -2.87 18.41 -33.99
CA ASP A 552 -1.52 18.70 -33.54
C ASP A 552 -0.69 19.23 -34.71
N LEU A 553 0.15 20.24 -34.47
CA LEU A 553 1.07 20.73 -35.50
C LEU A 553 2.27 19.77 -35.62
N THR A 554 2.79 19.57 -36.83
CA THR A 554 4.03 18.81 -37.02
C THR A 554 5.21 19.52 -36.33
N ASP A 555 6.24 18.76 -35.94
CA ASP A 555 7.45 19.33 -35.28
C ASP A 555 8.16 20.39 -36.15
N ASP A 556 8.04 20.27 -37.48
CA ASP A 556 8.58 21.23 -38.46
C ASP A 556 7.67 22.44 -38.72
N LEU A 557 6.48 22.49 -38.08
CA LEU A 557 5.46 23.53 -38.22
C LEU A 557 4.89 23.71 -39.65
N GLN A 558 5.13 22.79 -40.58
CA GLN A 558 4.71 22.92 -41.98
C GLN A 558 3.34 22.31 -42.29
N SER A 559 2.81 21.48 -41.39
CA SER A 559 1.55 20.77 -41.63
C SER A 559 0.83 20.47 -40.32
N VAL A 560 -0.43 20.05 -40.41
CA VAL A 560 -1.20 19.62 -39.25
C VAL A 560 -1.46 18.12 -39.33
N ILE A 561 -1.27 17.44 -38.21
CA ILE A 561 -1.59 16.05 -37.99
C ILE A 561 -2.94 15.97 -37.27
N LEU A 562 -3.92 15.35 -37.92
CA LEU A 562 -5.20 15.01 -37.31
C LEU A 562 -5.14 13.57 -36.83
N THR A 563 -5.38 13.33 -35.55
CA THR A 563 -5.57 11.98 -35.02
C THR A 563 -7.07 11.69 -35.02
N ALA A 564 -7.52 10.71 -35.80
CA ALA A 564 -8.92 10.35 -35.97
C ALA A 564 -9.20 8.92 -35.50
N ARG A 565 -10.34 8.71 -34.85
CA ARG A 565 -10.86 7.37 -34.55
C ARG A 565 -11.98 7.02 -35.51
N ILE A 566 -11.79 5.93 -36.25
CA ILE A 566 -12.79 5.36 -37.14
C ILE A 566 -13.55 4.29 -36.37
N THR A 567 -14.83 4.54 -36.09
CA THR A 567 -15.69 3.69 -35.27
C THR A 567 -16.46 2.69 -36.14
N GLU A 568 -16.87 3.10 -37.33
CA GLU A 568 -17.68 2.28 -38.24
C GLU A 568 -16.82 1.63 -39.32
N VAL A 569 -16.92 0.30 -39.42
CA VAL A 569 -16.23 -0.51 -40.44
C VAL A 569 -14.72 -0.19 -40.59
N PRO A 570 -13.95 -0.10 -39.48
CA PRO A 570 -12.56 0.38 -39.49
C PRO A 570 -11.65 -0.44 -40.42
N GLU A 571 -11.90 -1.74 -40.57
CA GLU A 571 -11.13 -2.62 -41.45
C GLU A 571 -11.23 -2.25 -42.94
N ARG A 572 -12.30 -1.55 -43.34
CA ARG A 572 -12.50 -1.07 -44.72
C ARG A 572 -12.01 0.35 -44.94
N ILE A 573 -11.86 1.13 -43.89
CA ILE A 573 -11.47 2.55 -43.94
C ILE A 573 -9.98 2.72 -43.64
N ALA A 574 -9.48 2.09 -42.57
CA ALA A 574 -8.08 2.13 -42.15
C ALA A 574 -7.22 1.13 -42.96
N ARG A 575 -7.26 1.25 -44.29
CA ARG A 575 -6.55 0.38 -45.23
C ARG A 575 -5.92 1.15 -46.37
N VAL A 576 -4.91 0.52 -46.98
CA VAL A 576 -4.16 1.06 -48.11
C VAL A 576 -5.09 1.42 -49.27
N GLY A 577 -4.93 2.64 -49.79
CA GLY A 577 -5.71 3.20 -50.90
C GLY A 577 -6.96 3.99 -50.50
N SER A 578 -7.28 4.09 -49.20
CA SER A 578 -8.38 4.95 -48.75
C SER A 578 -7.96 6.42 -48.82
N GLN A 579 -8.86 7.27 -49.29
CA GLN A 579 -8.60 8.69 -49.55
C GLN A 579 -9.44 9.54 -48.62
N PHE A 580 -8.84 10.57 -48.03
CA PHE A 580 -9.49 11.51 -47.12
C PHE A 580 -9.37 12.91 -47.70
N TRP A 581 -10.36 13.78 -47.50
CA TRP A 581 -10.26 15.21 -47.84
C TRP A 581 -11.14 16.05 -46.93
N VAL A 582 -10.81 17.33 -46.83
CA VAL A 582 -11.59 18.30 -46.06
C VAL A 582 -12.74 18.82 -46.92
N VAL A 583 -13.96 18.76 -46.39
CA VAL A 583 -15.14 19.37 -47.02
C VAL A 583 -15.37 20.75 -46.43
N LYS A 584 -15.29 21.76 -47.28
CA LYS A 584 -15.43 23.19 -46.96
C LYS A 584 -16.59 23.81 -47.77
N PRO A 585 -17.20 24.90 -47.28
CA PRO A 585 -18.30 25.55 -47.99
C PRO A 585 -17.78 26.16 -49.30
N GLU A 586 -18.45 25.88 -50.42
CA GLU A 586 -18.19 26.51 -51.71
C GLU A 586 -19.30 27.53 -51.97
N LEU A 587 -18.96 28.81 -51.85
CA LEU A 587 -19.85 29.94 -52.14
C LEU A 587 -19.39 30.61 -53.43
N GLY A 588 -20.19 30.49 -54.49
CA GLY A 588 -19.96 31.17 -55.76
C GLY A 588 -21.26 31.45 -56.48
N LEU A 589 -21.25 32.43 -57.39
CA LEU A 589 -22.42 32.84 -58.19
C LEU A 589 -22.96 31.73 -59.11
N ILE A 590 -22.15 30.70 -59.38
CA ILE A 590 -22.44 29.61 -60.34
C ILE A 590 -22.59 28.25 -59.64
N LYS A 591 -21.81 28.03 -58.57
CA LYS A 591 -21.78 26.75 -57.85
C LYS A 591 -21.82 27.04 -56.36
N THR A 592 -22.91 26.62 -55.74
CA THR A 592 -23.07 26.58 -54.29
C THR A 592 -23.09 25.12 -53.85
N ALA A 593 -22.07 24.69 -53.11
CA ALA A 593 -21.95 23.33 -52.63
C ALA A 593 -21.49 23.29 -51.16
N ASN A 594 -21.85 22.21 -50.46
CA ASN A 594 -21.51 21.98 -49.05
C ASN A 594 -21.97 23.10 -48.11
N LEU A 595 -23.11 23.75 -48.38
CA LEU A 595 -23.61 24.88 -47.59
C LEU A 595 -23.95 24.51 -46.15
N GLU A 596 -24.24 23.23 -45.88
CA GLU A 596 -24.46 22.69 -44.54
C GLU A 596 -23.24 22.93 -43.62
N THR A 597 -22.03 22.99 -44.19
CA THR A 597 -20.80 23.25 -43.44
C THR A 597 -20.72 24.68 -42.87
N LEU A 598 -21.56 25.61 -43.34
CA LEU A 598 -21.68 26.94 -42.76
C LEU A 598 -22.28 26.90 -41.35
N VAL A 599 -23.14 25.91 -41.06
CA VAL A 599 -23.81 25.76 -39.77
C VAL A 599 -23.16 24.66 -38.94
N THR A 600 -22.88 23.50 -39.55
CA THR A 600 -22.32 22.35 -38.82
C THR A 600 -20.80 22.43 -38.62
N GLY A 601 -20.13 23.33 -39.35
CA GLY A 601 -18.68 23.36 -39.49
C GLY A 601 -18.16 22.40 -40.58
N GLN A 602 -16.87 22.54 -40.90
CA GLN A 602 -16.15 21.68 -41.82
C GLN A 602 -16.02 20.26 -41.25
N TYR A 603 -15.86 19.27 -42.13
CA TYR A 603 -15.68 17.87 -41.76
C TYR A 603 -14.72 17.16 -42.70
N ILE A 604 -14.28 15.95 -42.33
CA ILE A 604 -13.46 15.10 -43.20
C ILE A 604 -14.37 14.11 -43.91
N GLU A 605 -14.30 14.00 -45.23
CA GLU A 605 -14.94 12.91 -45.97
C GLU A 605 -13.89 11.85 -46.28
N VAL A 606 -14.29 10.58 -46.27
CA VAL A 606 -13.42 9.44 -46.61
C VAL A 606 -14.02 8.63 -47.74
N GLN A 607 -13.20 8.24 -48.70
CA GLN A 607 -13.51 7.22 -49.69
C GLN A 607 -12.68 5.96 -49.41
N PRO A 608 -13.31 4.86 -48.96
CA PRO A 608 -12.64 3.58 -48.77
C PRO A 608 -12.07 3.05 -50.09
N ALA A 609 -10.88 2.46 -50.05
CA ALA A 609 -10.28 1.79 -51.21
C ALA A 609 -11.23 0.71 -51.78
N ALA A 610 -11.26 0.47 -53.09
CA ALA A 610 -12.05 -0.64 -53.63
C ALA A 610 -11.44 -2.02 -53.33
N LYS A 611 -10.10 -2.11 -53.40
CA LYS A 611 -9.32 -3.34 -53.16
C LYS A 611 -8.77 -3.38 -51.74
N ASN A 612 -8.69 -4.57 -51.16
CA ASN A 612 -8.03 -4.77 -49.87
C ASN A 612 -6.53 -4.99 -50.07
N LEU A 613 -5.72 -3.98 -49.76
CA LEU A 613 -4.26 -4.01 -49.88
C LEU A 613 -3.55 -4.02 -48.50
N GLY A 614 -4.29 -4.35 -47.44
CA GLY A 614 -3.77 -4.40 -46.07
C GLY A 614 -4.06 -3.13 -45.24
N PRO A 615 -3.88 -3.18 -43.91
CA PRO A 615 -4.20 -2.07 -43.01
C PRO A 615 -3.21 -0.91 -43.17
N GLN A 616 -3.71 0.32 -43.06
CA GLN A 616 -2.92 1.55 -43.07
C GLN A 616 -3.43 2.49 -41.98
N LYS A 617 -2.52 3.09 -41.23
CA LYS A 617 -2.86 4.03 -40.15
C LYS A 617 -2.53 5.48 -40.46
N ASN A 618 -1.59 5.76 -41.35
CA ASN A 618 -1.15 7.13 -41.65
C ASN A 618 -1.59 7.50 -43.06
N PHE A 619 -2.30 8.61 -43.21
CA PHE A 619 -2.87 9.09 -44.47
C PHE A 619 -2.46 10.54 -44.71
N VAL A 620 -2.49 10.96 -45.97
CA VAL A 620 -2.37 12.36 -46.37
C VAL A 620 -3.70 12.72 -47.02
N ALA A 621 -4.32 13.80 -46.57
CA ALA A 621 -5.57 14.26 -47.14
C ALA A 621 -5.34 14.88 -48.52
N LEU A 622 -6.28 14.66 -49.42
CA LEU A 622 -6.35 15.34 -50.71
C LEU A 622 -6.85 16.77 -50.50
N ALA A 623 -6.41 17.69 -51.37
CA ALA A 623 -6.83 19.09 -51.34
C ALA A 623 -8.33 19.29 -51.70
N SER A 624 -8.91 18.35 -52.44
CA SER A 624 -10.32 18.34 -52.86
C SER A 624 -10.81 16.91 -53.05
N ALA A 625 -12.13 16.75 -53.21
CA ALA A 625 -12.73 15.45 -53.53
C ALA A 625 -12.09 14.86 -54.80
N PRO A 626 -11.82 13.55 -54.84
CA PRO A 626 -11.32 12.89 -56.05
C PRO A 626 -12.35 13.03 -57.17
N GLU A 627 -11.92 13.49 -58.35
CA GLU A 627 -12.80 13.62 -59.51
C GLU A 627 -13.27 12.24 -59.92
N VAL A 628 -14.55 11.94 -59.67
CA VAL A 628 -15.20 10.79 -60.27
C VAL A 628 -15.40 11.14 -61.73
N THR A 629 -14.46 10.73 -62.60
CA THR A 629 -14.63 10.82 -64.04
C THR A 629 -15.80 9.91 -64.44
N LYS A 630 -17.03 10.43 -64.37
CA LYS A 630 -18.12 9.88 -65.17
C LYS A 630 -17.70 10.12 -66.61
N GLN A 631 -17.35 9.08 -67.34
CA GLN A 631 -17.31 9.17 -68.80
C GLN A 631 -18.71 9.56 -69.25
N GLU A 632 -18.90 10.85 -69.55
CA GLU A 632 -20.16 11.33 -70.10
C GLU A 632 -20.25 10.80 -71.53
N ALA A 633 -21.23 9.93 -71.78
CA ALA A 633 -21.47 9.38 -73.11
C ALA A 633 -22.00 10.49 -74.04
N GLY A 634 -21.38 10.66 -75.22
CA GLY A 634 -21.74 11.69 -76.20
C GLY A 634 -20.78 11.74 -77.38
N LEU A 635 -21.10 12.56 -78.39
CA LEU A 635 -20.19 12.86 -79.50
C LEU A 635 -19.23 13.97 -79.07
N SER A 636 -17.99 13.58 -78.77
CA SER A 636 -16.89 14.51 -78.46
C SER A 636 -16.39 15.18 -79.74
N LEU A 637 -16.26 16.51 -79.75
CA LEU A 637 -15.76 17.28 -80.89
C LEU A 637 -14.79 18.36 -80.40
N VAL A 638 -13.92 18.80 -81.30
CA VAL A 638 -12.94 19.86 -81.01
C VAL A 638 -13.30 21.10 -81.82
N LEU A 639 -13.34 22.26 -81.19
CA LEU A 639 -13.56 23.54 -81.85
C LEU A 639 -12.28 24.37 -81.82
N SER A 640 -11.80 24.78 -82.98
CA SER A 640 -10.58 25.58 -83.15
C SER A 640 -10.93 27.07 -83.20
N ALA A 641 -10.41 27.85 -82.26
CA ALA A 641 -10.59 29.31 -82.20
C ALA A 641 -9.25 30.03 -82.08
N ALA A 642 -9.17 31.29 -82.51
CA ALA A 642 -7.97 32.12 -82.33
C ALA A 642 -7.69 32.46 -80.85
N ARG A 643 -8.73 32.49 -80.01
CA ARG A 643 -8.66 32.82 -78.58
C ARG A 643 -9.80 32.12 -77.82
N ARG A 644 -9.62 31.91 -76.52
CA ARG A 644 -10.64 31.24 -75.67
C ARG A 644 -11.94 32.05 -75.51
N GLY A 645 -11.86 33.38 -75.50
CA GLY A 645 -13.01 34.23 -75.17
C GLY A 645 -13.56 33.97 -73.75
N SER A 646 -14.88 34.03 -73.59
CA SER A 646 -15.60 33.74 -72.33
C SER A 646 -15.88 32.24 -72.09
N LEU A 647 -15.43 31.36 -73.00
CA LEU A 647 -15.72 29.93 -72.95
C LEU A 647 -15.03 29.25 -71.77
N LYS A 648 -15.82 28.51 -70.99
CA LYS A 648 -15.40 27.72 -69.82
C LYS A 648 -16.11 26.37 -69.85
N PRO A 649 -15.58 25.33 -69.18
CA PRO A 649 -16.31 24.08 -68.99
C PRO A 649 -17.71 24.33 -68.44
N GLY A 650 -18.71 23.68 -69.03
CA GLY A 650 -20.13 23.85 -68.70
C GLY A 650 -20.89 24.85 -69.59
N VAL A 651 -20.21 25.69 -70.39
CA VAL A 651 -20.88 26.59 -71.34
C VAL A 651 -21.74 25.79 -72.33
N PRO A 652 -23.01 26.16 -72.55
CA PRO A 652 -23.92 25.39 -73.40
C PRO A 652 -23.53 25.45 -74.87
N VAL A 653 -23.69 24.31 -75.55
CA VAL A 653 -23.69 24.22 -77.01
C VAL A 653 -25.13 24.07 -77.47
N THR A 654 -25.61 25.00 -78.29
CA THR A 654 -27.01 25.08 -78.69
C THR A 654 -27.20 24.86 -80.19
N TYR A 655 -28.29 24.19 -80.55
CA TYR A 655 -28.80 24.11 -81.91
C TYR A 655 -30.21 24.69 -81.92
N ARG A 656 -30.43 25.76 -82.70
CA ARG A 656 -31.71 26.50 -82.71
C ARG A 656 -32.18 26.87 -81.30
N GLU A 657 -31.28 27.47 -80.52
CA GLU A 657 -31.51 27.92 -79.12
C GLU A 657 -31.83 26.79 -78.12
N ILE A 658 -31.81 25.52 -78.55
CA ILE A 658 -31.96 24.36 -77.65
C ILE A 658 -30.57 23.89 -77.26
N THR A 659 -30.30 23.74 -75.96
CA THR A 659 -29.06 23.13 -75.46
C THR A 659 -28.99 21.67 -75.87
N VAL A 660 -27.97 21.34 -76.66
CA VAL A 660 -27.73 19.99 -77.19
C VAL A 660 -26.40 19.40 -76.74
N GLY A 661 -25.57 20.20 -76.08
CA GLY A 661 -24.27 19.80 -75.57
C GLY A 661 -23.67 20.86 -74.67
N LYS A 662 -22.40 20.67 -74.32
CA LYS A 662 -21.65 21.61 -73.48
C LYS A 662 -20.16 21.57 -73.79
N VAL A 663 -19.46 22.64 -73.42
CA VAL A 663 -17.99 22.68 -73.37
C VAL A 663 -17.51 21.78 -72.24
N THR A 664 -16.62 20.84 -72.53
CA THR A 664 -16.02 19.93 -71.52
C THR A 664 -14.64 20.41 -71.08
N GLY A 665 -13.92 21.13 -71.94
CA GLY A 665 -12.57 21.59 -71.64
C GLY A 665 -12.01 22.51 -72.72
N TYR A 666 -10.77 22.97 -72.51
CA TYR A 666 -10.01 23.68 -73.53
C TYR A 666 -8.52 23.48 -73.28
N GLU A 667 -7.73 23.59 -74.34
CA GLU A 667 -6.28 23.55 -74.29
C GLU A 667 -5.67 24.43 -75.40
N LEU A 668 -4.38 24.70 -75.30
CA LEU A 668 -3.65 25.31 -76.41
C LEU A 668 -3.38 24.24 -77.47
N GLY A 669 -3.51 24.60 -78.74
CA GLY A 669 -3.02 23.75 -79.83
C GLY A 669 -1.51 23.49 -79.70
N GLN A 670 -1.01 22.43 -80.34
CA GLN A 670 0.40 22.00 -80.20
C GLN A 670 1.43 23.11 -80.49
N THR A 671 1.09 24.05 -81.37
CA THR A 671 1.90 25.20 -81.76
C THR A 671 1.52 26.52 -81.07
N ALA A 672 0.58 26.49 -80.12
CA ALA A 672 0.03 27.63 -79.37
C ALA A 672 -0.57 28.78 -80.22
N ASP A 673 -0.79 28.58 -81.53
CA ASP A 673 -1.40 29.53 -82.47
C ASP A 673 -2.94 29.57 -82.41
N ARG A 674 -3.55 28.60 -81.71
CA ARG A 674 -5.00 28.44 -81.58
C ARG A 674 -5.37 27.82 -80.24
N VAL A 675 -6.60 28.05 -79.82
CA VAL A 675 -7.24 27.38 -78.69
C VAL A 675 -8.13 26.28 -79.22
N LEU A 676 -7.94 25.07 -78.70
CA LEU A 676 -8.78 23.91 -78.96
C LEU A 676 -9.80 23.82 -77.82
N VAL A 677 -11.07 23.99 -78.15
CA VAL A 677 -12.19 23.91 -77.21
C VAL A 677 -12.87 22.57 -77.38
N HIS A 678 -12.84 21.75 -76.35
CA HIS A 678 -13.47 20.43 -76.34
C HIS A 678 -14.95 20.58 -75.99
N ILE A 679 -15.83 20.04 -76.83
CA ILE A 679 -17.27 20.01 -76.59
C ILE A 679 -17.80 18.58 -76.62
N LEU A 680 -18.89 18.34 -75.91
CA LEU A 680 -19.61 17.08 -75.90
C LEU A 680 -21.07 17.34 -76.30
N ILE A 681 -21.51 16.71 -77.39
CA ILE A 681 -22.91 16.70 -77.83
C ILE A 681 -23.59 15.47 -77.25
N GLU A 682 -24.78 15.64 -76.67
CA GLU A 682 -25.53 14.52 -76.09
C GLU A 682 -25.85 13.47 -77.17
N PRO A 683 -25.89 12.16 -76.84
CA PRO A 683 -26.08 11.09 -77.82
C PRO A 683 -27.31 11.26 -78.73
N LYS A 684 -28.44 11.73 -78.19
CA LYS A 684 -29.68 12.01 -78.94
C LYS A 684 -29.53 13.12 -79.98
N TYR A 685 -28.56 14.02 -79.83
CA TYR A 685 -28.33 15.16 -80.71
C TYR A 685 -27.12 15.01 -81.62
N ALA A 686 -26.32 13.95 -81.44
CA ALA A 686 -25.18 13.64 -82.30
C ALA A 686 -25.50 13.68 -83.82
N PRO A 687 -26.68 13.23 -84.31
CA PRO A 687 -27.03 13.32 -85.73
C PRO A 687 -27.13 14.74 -86.29
N LEU A 688 -27.28 15.77 -85.44
CA LEU A 688 -27.37 17.17 -85.86
C LEU A 688 -26.04 17.69 -86.40
N VAL A 689 -24.92 17.16 -85.89
CA VAL A 689 -23.60 17.62 -86.30
C VAL A 689 -23.13 16.84 -87.53
N ARG A 690 -22.97 17.57 -88.62
CA ARG A 690 -22.45 17.09 -89.91
C ARG A 690 -21.15 17.78 -90.26
N SER A 691 -20.40 17.26 -91.23
CA SER A 691 -19.15 17.88 -91.69
C SER A 691 -19.34 19.30 -92.23
N GLY A 692 -20.54 19.64 -92.71
CA GLY A 692 -20.90 20.99 -93.14
C GLY A 692 -21.28 21.96 -92.00
N SER A 693 -21.34 21.49 -90.74
CA SER A 693 -21.79 22.34 -89.62
C SER A 693 -20.86 23.54 -89.41
N ARG A 694 -21.46 24.65 -88.99
CA ARG A 694 -20.74 25.89 -88.66
C ARG A 694 -21.03 26.24 -87.21
N PHE A 695 -19.98 26.41 -86.40
CA PHE A 695 -20.06 26.76 -84.99
C PHE A 695 -19.65 28.21 -84.80
N TRP A 696 -20.42 28.98 -84.06
CA TRP A 696 -20.06 30.35 -83.72
C TRP A 696 -20.28 30.64 -82.24
N ASN A 697 -19.58 31.65 -81.76
CA ASN A 697 -19.73 32.16 -80.41
C ASN A 697 -20.98 33.06 -80.33
N THR A 698 -21.87 32.82 -79.36
CA THR A 698 -23.03 33.68 -79.07
C THR A 698 -22.78 34.68 -77.95
N SER A 699 -21.55 34.73 -77.41
CA SER A 699 -21.17 35.74 -76.41
C SER A 699 -21.00 37.13 -77.05
N GLY A 700 -21.89 38.06 -76.69
CA GLY A 700 -21.71 39.48 -76.96
C GLY A 700 -23.01 40.22 -77.22
N VAL A 701 -23.23 41.31 -76.49
CA VAL A 701 -24.25 42.31 -76.84
C VAL A 701 -23.82 42.97 -78.15
N GLY A 702 -24.37 42.51 -79.28
CA GLY A 702 -24.22 43.15 -80.57
C GLY A 702 -25.14 44.36 -80.67
N PHE A 703 -24.60 45.58 -80.61
CA PHE A 703 -25.34 46.79 -80.96
C PHE A 703 -25.13 47.08 -82.46
N ASP A 704 -26.13 46.81 -83.28
CA ASP A 704 -26.19 47.38 -84.63
C ASP A 704 -26.92 48.73 -84.57
N ILE A 705 -26.19 49.82 -84.75
CA ILE A 705 -26.73 51.18 -84.82
C ILE A 705 -26.68 51.62 -86.28
N GLY A 706 -27.80 51.47 -87.00
CA GLY A 706 -28.01 52.06 -88.32
C GLY A 706 -28.76 53.40 -88.21
N LEU A 707 -28.22 54.47 -88.80
CA LEU A 707 -28.75 55.85 -88.72
C LEU A 707 -30.19 56.04 -89.24
N PHE A 708 -30.80 55.04 -89.89
CA PHE A 708 -32.15 55.14 -90.47
C PHE A 708 -33.08 53.94 -90.21
N ASN A 709 -32.62 52.89 -89.50
CA ASN A 709 -33.43 51.73 -89.17
C ASN A 709 -33.39 51.54 -87.64
N GLY A 710 -34.53 51.73 -86.97
CA GLY A 710 -34.64 51.78 -85.51
C GLY A 710 -34.02 50.59 -84.76
N LEU A 711 -33.74 50.80 -83.47
CA LEU A 711 -33.08 49.88 -82.54
C LEU A 711 -33.84 48.54 -82.43
N THR A 712 -33.30 47.48 -83.03
CA THR A 712 -33.80 46.10 -82.85
C THR A 712 -32.99 45.41 -81.76
N VAL A 713 -33.48 45.46 -80.52
CA VAL A 713 -32.89 44.70 -79.41
C VAL A 713 -33.40 43.26 -79.48
N ARG A 714 -32.53 42.32 -79.88
CA ARG A 714 -32.81 40.87 -79.73
C ARG A 714 -32.23 40.43 -78.38
N THR A 715 -33.10 40.22 -77.41
CA THR A 715 -32.71 39.72 -76.09
C THR A 715 -32.66 38.19 -76.11
N GLU A 716 -31.45 37.61 -76.16
CA GLU A 716 -31.25 36.23 -75.73
C GLU A 716 -31.45 36.12 -74.20
N SER A 717 -31.64 34.91 -73.68
CA SER A 717 -31.75 34.64 -72.23
C SER A 717 -30.65 35.33 -71.43
N LEU A 718 -31.00 35.92 -70.29
CA LEU A 718 -30.08 36.63 -69.38
C LEU A 718 -28.90 35.74 -68.92
N GLU A 719 -29.06 34.40 -68.94
CA GLU A 719 -28.01 33.43 -68.64
C GLU A 719 -26.97 33.33 -69.77
N THR A 720 -27.40 33.35 -71.04
CA THR A 720 -26.51 33.31 -72.23
C THR A 720 -25.75 34.62 -72.41
N ALA A 721 -26.39 35.75 -72.09
CA ALA A 721 -25.79 37.09 -72.19
C ALA A 721 -24.59 37.30 -71.25
N ILE A 722 -24.52 36.57 -70.12
CA ILE A 722 -23.46 36.69 -69.11
C ILE A 722 -22.38 35.61 -69.28
N GLN A 723 -22.75 34.38 -69.66
CA GLN A 723 -21.81 33.25 -69.76
C GLN A 723 -21.19 33.10 -71.15
N GLY A 724 -21.87 33.60 -72.19
CA GLY A 724 -21.58 33.20 -73.56
C GLY A 724 -22.07 31.80 -73.89
N GLY A 725 -22.19 31.49 -75.18
CA GLY A 725 -22.60 30.18 -75.66
C GLY A 725 -21.92 29.83 -76.98
N ILE A 726 -22.07 28.58 -77.39
CA ILE A 726 -21.67 28.15 -78.73
C ILE A 726 -22.94 27.71 -79.43
N ALA A 727 -23.28 28.36 -80.54
CA ALA A 727 -24.37 27.88 -81.38
C ALA A 727 -23.80 27.25 -82.65
N PHE A 728 -24.55 26.32 -83.23
CA PHE A 728 -24.23 25.81 -84.55
C PHE A 728 -25.48 25.60 -85.40
N ALA A 729 -25.26 25.62 -86.71
CA ALA A 729 -26.24 25.29 -87.72
C ALA A 729 -25.63 24.34 -88.75
N THR A 730 -26.50 23.54 -89.36
CA THR A 730 -26.14 22.56 -90.37
C THR A 730 -26.83 22.93 -91.68
N PRO A 731 -26.11 23.01 -92.81
CA PRO A 731 -26.69 23.44 -94.08
C PRO A 731 -27.60 22.39 -94.72
N ASP A 732 -28.44 22.84 -95.64
CA ASP A 732 -29.35 22.01 -96.44
C ASP A 732 -28.69 21.32 -97.64
N GLY A 733 -29.31 20.24 -98.13
CA GLY A 733 -28.93 19.57 -99.38
C GLY A 733 -27.52 18.94 -99.34
N GLU A 734 -26.82 18.98 -100.47
CA GLU A 734 -25.48 18.37 -100.61
C GLU A 734 -24.41 19.04 -99.71
N ARG A 735 -24.63 20.30 -99.31
CA ARG A 735 -23.72 21.04 -98.43
C ARG A 735 -23.69 20.48 -97.00
N MET A 736 -24.70 19.71 -96.60
CA MET A 736 -24.78 19.08 -95.27
C MET A 736 -23.57 18.18 -94.98
N GLY A 737 -23.16 17.38 -95.97
CA GLY A 737 -22.09 16.42 -95.83
C GLY A 737 -22.40 15.24 -94.88
N ASN A 738 -21.34 14.56 -94.44
CA ASN A 738 -21.42 13.31 -93.68
C ASN A 738 -21.61 13.57 -92.17
N PRO A 739 -22.13 12.60 -91.39
CA PRO A 739 -22.13 12.68 -89.92
C PRO A 739 -20.73 12.97 -89.37
N ALA A 740 -20.65 13.84 -88.36
CA ALA A 740 -19.40 14.18 -87.72
C ALA A 740 -18.84 12.97 -86.95
N ARG A 741 -17.51 12.83 -86.95
CA ARG A 741 -16.79 11.79 -86.21
C ARG A 741 -16.35 12.32 -84.85
N ALA A 742 -16.16 11.42 -83.89
CA ALA A 742 -15.57 11.78 -82.60
C ALA A 742 -14.20 12.43 -82.79
N GLU A 743 -13.89 13.44 -81.99
CA GLU A 743 -12.68 14.26 -82.04
C GLU A 743 -12.48 15.05 -83.34
N GLN A 744 -13.51 15.13 -84.19
CA GLN A 744 -13.44 15.93 -85.41
C GLN A 744 -13.34 17.42 -85.05
N THR A 745 -12.39 18.10 -85.69
CA THR A 745 -12.16 19.54 -85.46
C THR A 745 -13.01 20.41 -86.38
N PHE A 746 -13.69 21.41 -85.83
CA PHE A 746 -14.43 22.44 -86.56
C PHE A 746 -13.89 23.83 -86.23
N PRO A 747 -13.93 24.80 -87.17
CA PRO A 747 -13.67 26.19 -86.85
C PRO A 747 -14.79 26.75 -85.96
N LEU A 748 -14.41 27.49 -84.92
CA LEU A 748 -15.32 28.32 -84.13
C LEU A 748 -15.21 29.77 -84.60
N PHE A 749 -16.27 30.27 -85.20
CA PHE A 749 -16.37 31.64 -85.69
C PHE A 749 -16.75 32.62 -84.57
N ASP A 750 -16.28 33.86 -84.66
CA ASP A 750 -16.64 34.92 -83.70
C ASP A 750 -18.08 35.42 -83.90
N LYS A 751 -18.62 35.32 -85.11
CA LYS A 751 -19.99 35.73 -85.49
C LYS A 751 -20.60 34.71 -86.46
N PHE A 752 -21.93 34.67 -86.54
CA PHE A 752 -22.63 33.93 -87.57
C PHE A 752 -22.71 34.71 -88.90
N GLU A 753 -22.91 34.01 -90.01
CA GLU A 753 -23.37 34.61 -91.27
C GLU A 753 -24.88 34.47 -91.39
N ASP A 754 -25.57 35.46 -91.96
CA ASP A 754 -27.03 35.49 -92.04
C ASP A 754 -27.61 34.24 -92.75
N GLU A 755 -26.88 33.68 -93.73
CA GLU A 755 -27.27 32.45 -94.43
C GLU A 755 -27.45 31.28 -93.45
N TRP A 756 -26.61 31.17 -92.42
CA TRP A 756 -26.60 30.02 -91.49
C TRP A 756 -27.89 29.94 -90.67
N LEU A 757 -28.50 31.09 -90.36
CA LEU A 757 -29.75 31.17 -89.62
C LEU A 757 -30.96 30.76 -90.47
N THR A 758 -30.83 30.78 -91.80
CA THR A 758 -31.91 30.36 -92.71
C THR A 758 -31.94 28.85 -92.96
N TRP A 759 -30.89 28.12 -92.58
CA TRP A 759 -30.79 26.68 -92.82
C TRP A 759 -31.82 25.88 -92.03
N ALA A 760 -32.49 24.96 -92.72
CA ALA A 760 -33.55 24.14 -92.15
C ALA A 760 -33.54 22.66 -92.57
N PRO A 761 -32.43 21.94 -92.31
CA PRO A 761 -32.29 20.56 -92.74
C PRO A 761 -33.21 19.62 -91.97
N LYS A 762 -33.76 18.64 -92.69
CA LYS A 762 -34.55 17.55 -92.11
C LYS A 762 -33.60 16.44 -91.62
N ILE A 763 -33.16 16.54 -90.36
CA ILE A 763 -32.30 15.55 -89.70
C ILE A 763 -33.12 14.75 -88.68
N SER A 764 -33.12 13.43 -88.79
CA SER A 764 -33.76 12.54 -87.81
C SER A 764 -32.88 12.37 -86.56
N LEU A 765 -33.45 12.55 -85.37
CA LEU A 765 -32.74 12.48 -84.08
C LEU A 765 -32.71 11.07 -83.44
N GLY A 766 -33.33 10.07 -84.07
CA GLY A 766 -33.60 8.79 -83.38
C GLY A 766 -34.62 8.97 -82.26
N LYS A 767 -35.26 7.89 -81.82
CA LYS A 767 -36.19 7.90 -80.67
C LYS A 767 -35.46 7.63 -79.38
#